data_AF-A0A7V8DDC2-F1
#
_entry.id   AF-A0A7V8DDC2-F1
#
_cell.length_a   1.000
_cell.length_b   1.000
_cell.length_c   1.000
_cell.angle_alpha   90.00
_cell.angle_beta   90.00
_cell.angle_gamma   90.00
#
_symmetry.space_group_name_H-M   'P 1'
#
loop_
_entity.id
_entity.type
_entity.pdbx_description
1 polymer ?
#
loop_
_entity_poly.entity_id
_entity_poly.type
_entity_poly.pdbx_seq_one_letter_code
_entity_poly.pdbx_strand_id
1 'polypeptide(L)'
;MADEYNELEQLVNDVTSIDTARMTLRWALERLNGIEKERAELKKNLGMAEGDRKQLESRVRELEESFRSRSKTLDEKEGFYSKLEATMSLLGEGKLDLQQLLRKENRLDQLRSALEDEYQAKFEELDRKQKGVIERWNQRLLDVETQYAARLSEAQAKYDSLRSEVDSEHQSRLTALEKNYKSKEAELKSRIEMLEKSVRGSEGGIEARRKELESEFLSKKNEVDGNFRRLRAELETSFDARIRSVDTEHAQQLRSLESTWAVERARLTDEQRVREDQFRNAQEKIRELENSMASVQERTSEEVMRQLAKKDEFFRARVAEMESAAAAFAAREAELASSYETALGRKAAELDSRYAADRDALKAALEAERFKAYELEKKLSLSGEERSAEAMRLIREKEDFFSRSLAEMEALRAKDRSEYEAREAELKERFGREKAAQAEALTAEQSELKSALEAEKVRTGELGAKLAAAGDELNAEVMRRIKEKEELFNKALAEAEASRARERAASEARAKESESLADKRFADMSAAAARRAGELESMVRSMQAELAAEKQKSLSAAADAVKAREGEFEKALADQRSMLSAEKERLEGLLSGAEKSAEASRAEVRSLLEANRRAGEELIAAESRFSRELGEVRAAAEKEAQARVEEAVGVRTAALAGALEDLKSVKGALEDKVSRLENDLAEARDAAARTEREYRARHAFEDSSALSEKVAELESRYDARRAELEDETAQLRAALEAEYSRKSGQSEKTVEVRLAQLHEENEALRASISSLRGEAAASGTRAAKVFDELMQKVREHKEETLSLRESHAAELDARTRAAVEKVTEGLVRKIAMAEEEIASMRDDYELELARSREASAAEKDRLLAELGKREKYAEAAGLKIADLERQLIAHRQEAAETVVRQLAGQEEKFKDVIAEFQKRQLELEEGYFRQVGQTRKDYEERLARLEELAASKDRTLKEREAVYGRKQLELDARQGELSIRAAAIDQEIGEMRRADAARERDLESRRLELDKEYARKSAELEKMRMELSRAIAEYKGKK
;
A
#
# COMPACT_ATOMS: atom_id res chain seq x y z
N MET A 1 70.81 82.85 -6.36
CA MET A 1 69.69 83.79 -6.37
C MET A 1 69.57 84.61 -7.65
N ALA A 2 70.61 85.32 -8.14
CA ALA A 2 70.50 86.11 -9.38
C ALA A 2 70.64 85.28 -10.67
N ASP A 3 71.51 84.26 -10.70
CA ASP A 3 71.70 83.42 -11.89
C ASP A 3 70.59 82.38 -12.09
N GLU A 4 69.88 82.00 -11.02
CA GLU A 4 68.78 81.02 -11.06
C GLU A 4 67.48 81.60 -11.66
N TYR A 5 67.34 82.93 -11.67
CA TYR A 5 66.19 83.59 -12.30
C TYR A 5 66.28 83.57 -13.83
N ASN A 6 67.48 83.57 -14.41
CA ASN A 6 67.68 83.51 -15.86
C ASN A 6 67.39 82.13 -16.46
N GLU A 7 67.65 81.05 -15.71
CA GLU A 7 67.36 79.68 -16.17
C GLU A 7 65.85 79.39 -16.21
N LEU A 8 65.08 79.98 -15.30
CA LEU A 8 63.61 79.89 -15.31
C LEU A 8 62.98 80.65 -16.50
N GLU A 9 63.56 81.78 -16.90
CA GLU A 9 63.10 82.54 -18.06
C GLU A 9 63.42 81.85 -19.40
N GLN A 10 64.53 81.11 -19.49
CA GLN A 10 64.82 80.26 -20.65
C GLN A 10 63.90 79.04 -20.75
N LEU A 11 63.63 78.37 -19.63
CA LEU A 11 62.75 77.19 -19.60
C LEU A 11 61.29 77.52 -19.96
N VAL A 12 60.81 78.73 -19.67
CA VAL A 12 59.47 79.19 -20.05
C VAL A 12 59.37 79.49 -21.55
N ASN A 13 60.47 79.93 -22.19
CA ASN A 13 60.50 80.20 -23.64
C ASN A 13 60.64 78.93 -24.50
N ASP A 14 61.14 77.82 -23.95
CA ASP A 14 61.28 76.53 -24.66
C ASP A 14 60.03 75.64 -24.58
N VAL A 15 58.98 76.06 -23.86
CA VAL A 15 57.70 75.34 -23.75
C VAL A 15 56.86 75.53 -25.03
N THR A 16 57.20 74.78 -26.08
CA THR A 16 56.43 74.76 -27.35
C THR A 16 55.35 73.67 -27.40
N SER A 17 55.18 72.88 -26.34
CA SER A 17 54.19 71.79 -26.23
C SER A 17 53.53 71.75 -24.85
N ILE A 18 52.23 71.43 -24.82
CA ILE A 18 51.41 71.35 -23.59
C ILE A 18 51.94 70.29 -22.62
N ASP A 19 52.55 69.21 -23.11
CA ASP A 19 53.09 68.16 -22.26
C ASP A 19 54.41 68.58 -21.61
N THR A 20 55.26 69.35 -22.31
CA THR A 20 56.44 69.98 -21.69
C THR A 20 56.03 71.03 -20.66
N ALA A 21 54.93 71.77 -20.88
CA ALA A 21 54.38 72.72 -19.91
C ALA A 21 53.92 72.04 -18.61
N ARG A 22 53.28 70.86 -18.74
CA ARG A 22 52.81 70.08 -17.58
C ARG A 22 53.94 69.42 -16.82
N MET A 23 54.97 68.91 -17.49
CA MET A 23 56.16 68.38 -16.83
C MET A 23 56.96 69.48 -16.12
N THR A 24 57.15 70.64 -16.76
CA THR A 24 57.82 71.79 -16.12
C THR A 24 57.02 72.33 -14.94
N LEU A 25 55.68 72.39 -15.02
CA LEU A 25 54.84 72.73 -13.86
C LEU A 25 54.94 71.71 -12.73
N ARG A 26 54.95 70.40 -13.04
CA ARG A 26 55.13 69.37 -12.00
C ARG A 26 56.50 69.46 -11.35
N TRP A 27 57.55 69.62 -12.14
CA TRP A 27 58.90 69.77 -11.64
C TRP A 27 59.05 71.06 -10.81
N ALA A 28 58.47 72.17 -11.26
CA ALA A 28 58.44 73.41 -10.50
C ALA A 28 57.67 73.27 -9.18
N LEU A 29 56.54 72.56 -9.17
CA LEU A 29 55.77 72.29 -7.94
C LEU A 29 56.49 71.33 -6.99
N GLU A 30 57.17 70.30 -7.50
CA GLU A 30 58.04 69.43 -6.68
C GLU A 30 59.23 70.20 -6.10
N ARG A 31 59.85 71.08 -6.90
CA ARG A 31 60.94 71.95 -6.44
C ARG A 31 60.46 72.93 -5.38
N LEU A 32 59.28 73.52 -5.55
CA LEU A 32 58.68 74.47 -4.61
C LEU A 32 58.30 73.77 -3.30
N ASN A 33 57.74 72.55 -3.35
CA ASN A 33 57.52 71.71 -2.17
C ASN A 33 58.83 71.30 -1.47
N GLY A 34 59.90 71.06 -2.25
CA GLY A 34 61.25 70.82 -1.71
C GLY A 34 61.76 72.02 -0.92
N ILE A 35 61.67 73.22 -1.50
CA ILE A 35 62.06 74.47 -0.86
C ILE A 35 61.21 74.77 0.38
N GLU A 36 59.91 74.46 0.37
CA GLU A 36 59.04 74.62 1.54
C GLU A 36 59.40 73.67 2.68
N LYS A 37 59.77 72.42 2.36
CA LYS A 37 60.29 71.46 3.35
C LYS A 37 61.63 71.93 3.92
N GLU A 38 62.56 72.34 3.07
CA GLU A 38 63.86 72.88 3.51
C GLU A 38 63.67 74.14 4.38
N ARG A 39 62.73 75.02 4.03
CA ARG A 39 62.38 76.19 4.84
C ARG A 39 61.80 75.80 6.20
N ALA A 40 60.96 74.75 6.25
CA ALA A 40 60.40 74.25 7.51
C ALA A 40 61.50 73.61 8.40
N GLU A 41 62.42 72.87 7.80
CA GLU A 41 63.58 72.28 8.50
C GLU A 41 64.54 73.36 9.00
N LEU A 42 64.86 74.36 8.18
CA LEU A 42 65.67 75.50 8.59
C LEU A 42 65.02 76.31 9.72
N LYS A 43 63.70 76.49 9.69
CA LYS A 43 62.96 77.14 10.79
C LYS A 43 63.01 76.33 12.07
N LYS A 44 62.96 74.99 11.98
CA LYS A 44 63.12 74.08 13.13
C LYS A 44 64.54 74.14 13.68
N ASN A 45 65.55 74.14 12.82
CA ASN A 45 66.96 74.22 13.21
C ASN A 45 67.30 75.58 13.83
N LEU A 46 66.76 76.68 13.30
CA LEU A 46 66.87 78.01 13.90
C LEU A 46 66.25 78.04 15.31
N GLY A 47 65.08 77.41 15.48
CA GLY A 47 64.44 77.27 16.79
C GLY A 47 65.27 76.48 17.80
N MET A 48 65.96 75.41 17.36
CA MET A 48 66.89 74.66 18.21
C MET A 48 68.13 75.49 18.56
N ALA A 49 68.74 76.18 17.59
CA ALA A 49 69.90 77.04 17.81
C ALA A 49 69.59 78.23 18.73
N GLU A 50 68.41 78.84 18.63
CA GLU A 50 67.95 79.87 19.56
C GLU A 50 67.69 79.32 20.97
N GLY A 51 67.22 78.07 21.07
CA GLY A 51 67.10 77.34 22.33
C GLY A 51 68.46 77.14 23.01
N ASP A 52 69.43 76.62 22.27
CA ASP A 52 70.80 76.40 22.75
C ASP A 52 71.48 77.72 23.14
N ARG A 53 71.28 78.78 22.34
CA ARG A 53 71.78 80.12 22.67
C ARG A 53 71.20 80.64 23.98
N LYS A 54 69.89 80.52 24.20
CA LYS A 54 69.25 80.93 25.48
C LYS A 54 69.77 80.11 26.66
N GLN A 55 70.04 78.82 26.45
CA GLN A 55 70.60 77.95 27.49
C GLN A 55 72.06 78.27 27.81
N LEU A 56 72.84 78.70 26.81
CA LEU A 56 74.21 79.19 27.02
C LEU A 56 74.21 80.57 27.69
N GLU A 57 73.32 81.48 27.29
CA GLU A 57 73.16 82.78 27.95
C GLU A 57 72.76 82.63 29.43
N SER A 58 71.90 81.67 29.77
CA SER A 58 71.56 81.39 31.18
C SER A 58 72.76 80.84 31.96
N ARG A 59 73.55 79.93 31.36
CA ARG A 59 74.77 79.39 31.98
C ARG A 59 75.86 80.46 32.18
N VAL A 60 76.03 81.38 31.23
CA VAL A 60 76.98 82.50 31.38
C VAL A 60 76.54 83.41 32.53
N ARG A 61 75.25 83.73 32.64
CA ARG A 61 74.73 84.50 33.79
C ARG A 61 74.93 83.79 35.12
N GLU A 62 74.65 82.49 35.20
CA GLU A 62 74.89 81.69 36.41
C GLU A 62 76.37 81.69 36.80
N LEU A 63 77.28 81.58 35.82
CA LEU A 63 78.72 81.66 36.07
C LEU A 63 79.15 83.05 36.52
N GLU A 64 78.65 84.13 35.90
CA GLU A 64 78.92 85.51 36.33
C GLU A 64 78.44 85.79 37.76
N GLU A 65 77.26 85.30 38.14
CA GLU A 65 76.76 85.37 39.51
C GLU A 65 77.62 84.55 40.49
N SER A 66 78.10 83.38 40.06
CA SER A 66 79.04 82.57 40.85
C SER A 66 80.38 83.28 41.06
N PHE A 67 80.91 83.97 40.05
CA PHE A 67 82.16 84.73 40.17
C PHE A 67 81.98 85.97 41.05
N ARG A 68 80.86 86.69 40.92
CA ARG A 68 80.55 87.85 41.78
C ARG A 68 80.41 87.46 43.24
N SER A 69 79.73 86.34 43.53
CA SER A 69 79.59 85.84 44.91
C SER A 69 80.93 85.37 45.49
N ARG A 70 81.80 84.73 44.69
CA ARG A 70 83.16 84.36 45.11
C ARG A 70 84.05 85.58 45.35
N SER A 71 83.99 86.61 44.50
CA SER A 71 84.73 87.86 44.70
C SER A 71 84.29 88.55 46.00
N LYS A 72 82.99 88.62 46.25
CA LYS A 72 82.45 89.24 47.47
C LYS A 72 82.85 88.49 48.74
N THR A 73 82.89 87.15 48.69
CA THR A 73 83.36 86.34 49.82
C THR A 73 84.87 86.46 50.04
N LEU A 74 85.66 86.71 49.00
CA LEU A 74 87.08 87.05 49.16
C LEU A 74 87.27 88.42 49.79
N ASP A 75 86.54 89.45 49.34
CA ASP A 75 86.59 90.79 49.94
C ASP A 75 86.16 90.77 51.42
N GLU A 76 85.14 89.97 51.77
CA GLU A 76 84.68 89.77 53.15
C GLU A 76 85.75 89.06 54.01
N LYS A 77 86.48 88.09 53.44
CA LYS A 77 87.60 87.42 54.11
C LYS A 77 88.77 88.36 54.34
N GLU A 78 89.18 89.14 53.33
CA GLU A 78 90.23 90.16 53.49
C GLU A 78 89.86 91.17 54.57
N GLY A 79 88.61 91.65 54.57
CA GLY A 79 88.09 92.52 55.63
C GLY A 79 88.03 91.87 57.01
N PHE A 80 87.81 90.56 57.09
CA PHE A 80 87.89 89.80 58.35
C PHE A 80 89.33 89.73 58.85
N TYR A 81 90.29 89.41 57.99
CA TYR A 81 91.71 89.33 58.37
C TYR A 81 92.27 90.69 58.80
N SER A 82 91.96 91.79 58.11
CA SER A 82 92.36 93.13 58.57
C SER A 82 91.74 93.51 59.92
N LYS A 83 90.49 93.11 60.20
CA LYS A 83 89.87 93.31 61.51
C LYS A 83 90.52 92.43 62.59
N LEU A 84 90.88 91.20 62.24
CA LEU A 84 91.51 90.26 63.15
C LEU A 84 92.91 90.75 63.52
N GLU A 85 93.68 91.22 62.54
CA GLU A 85 94.99 91.88 62.73
C GLU A 85 94.86 93.13 63.62
N ALA A 86 93.87 94.00 63.37
CA ALA A 86 93.59 95.16 64.21
C ALA A 86 93.19 94.77 65.65
N THR A 87 92.41 93.70 65.82
CA THR A 87 92.05 93.20 67.16
C THR A 87 93.21 92.52 67.88
N MET A 88 94.11 91.85 67.15
CA MET A 88 95.33 91.27 67.73
C MET A 88 96.32 92.36 68.15
N SER A 89 96.47 93.44 67.37
CA SER A 89 97.22 94.63 67.79
C SER A 89 96.62 95.26 69.06
N LEU A 90 95.30 95.40 69.16
CA LEU A 90 94.64 95.93 70.36
C LEU A 90 94.76 95.00 71.59
N LEU A 91 94.82 93.68 71.37
CA LEU A 91 95.04 92.69 72.43
C LEU A 91 96.49 92.75 72.95
N GLY A 92 97.47 92.98 72.06
CA GLY A 92 98.87 93.19 72.41
C GLY A 92 99.14 94.48 73.20
N GLU A 93 98.28 95.50 73.04
CA GLU A 93 98.38 96.77 73.78
C GLU A 93 97.68 96.77 75.16
N GLY A 94 96.98 95.70 75.54
CA GLY A 94 96.37 95.56 76.88
C GLY A 94 95.19 96.50 77.18
N LYS A 95 94.57 97.12 76.17
CA LYS A 95 93.47 98.10 76.33
C LYS A 95 92.05 97.49 76.24
N LEU A 96 91.91 96.17 76.27
CA LEU A 96 90.61 95.50 76.12
C LEU A 96 89.89 95.39 77.47
N ASP A 97 88.97 96.33 77.71
CA ASP A 97 88.09 96.40 78.87
C ASP A 97 87.05 95.25 78.85
N LEU A 98 86.82 94.61 80.00
CA LEU A 98 85.91 93.47 80.17
C LEU A 98 84.47 93.81 79.75
N GLN A 99 84.04 95.06 79.92
CA GLN A 99 82.73 95.52 79.44
C GLN A 99 82.64 95.53 77.91
N GLN A 100 83.74 95.74 77.19
CA GLN A 100 83.77 95.66 75.73
C GLN A 100 83.72 94.20 75.25
N LEU A 101 84.28 93.27 76.01
CA LEU A 101 84.16 91.83 75.72
C LEU A 101 82.73 91.34 75.89
N LEU A 102 82.03 91.70 76.97
CA LEU A 102 80.61 91.37 77.16
C LEU A 102 79.71 91.98 76.08
N ARG A 103 80.00 93.22 75.64
CA ARG A 103 79.28 93.82 74.50
C ARG A 103 79.58 93.10 73.18
N LYS A 104 80.80 92.60 72.98
CA LYS A 104 81.16 91.78 71.83
C LYS A 104 80.50 90.40 71.88
N GLU A 105 80.38 89.79 73.06
CA GLU A 105 79.70 88.52 73.27
C GLU A 105 78.21 88.62 72.96
N ASN A 106 77.50 89.60 73.53
CA ASN A 106 76.10 89.86 73.17
C ASN A 106 75.91 90.15 71.67
N ARG A 107 76.90 90.81 71.04
CA ARG A 107 76.88 91.06 69.60
C ARG A 107 77.16 89.79 68.80
N LEU A 108 78.00 88.88 69.29
CA LEU A 108 78.22 87.56 68.70
C LEU A 108 76.97 86.69 68.82
N ASP A 109 76.25 86.73 69.94
CA ASP A 109 75.00 85.99 70.09
C ASP A 109 73.88 86.55 69.22
N GLN A 110 73.80 87.87 69.05
CA GLN A 110 72.91 88.49 68.05
C GLN A 110 73.27 88.08 66.61
N LEU A 111 74.57 88.00 66.28
CA LEU A 111 75.02 87.54 64.97
C LEU A 111 74.78 86.04 64.78
N ARG A 112 74.90 85.22 65.82
CA ARG A 112 74.54 83.79 65.80
C ARG A 112 73.05 83.61 65.54
N SER A 113 72.20 84.31 66.30
CA SER A 113 70.74 84.30 66.08
C SER A 113 70.38 84.78 64.68
N ALA A 114 71.01 85.85 64.19
CA ALA A 114 70.77 86.34 62.83
C ALA A 114 71.23 85.33 61.76
N LEU A 115 72.36 84.64 61.97
CA LEU A 115 72.81 83.57 61.08
C LEU A 115 71.87 82.36 61.13
N GLU A 116 71.40 81.95 62.31
CA GLU A 116 70.40 80.89 62.46
C GLU A 116 69.11 81.24 61.72
N ASP A 117 68.61 82.47 61.85
CA ASP A 117 67.45 82.97 61.11
C ASP A 117 67.70 82.97 59.60
N GLU A 118 68.89 83.39 59.13
CA GLU A 118 69.27 83.33 57.72
C GLU A 118 69.35 81.90 57.18
N TYR A 119 69.91 80.96 57.96
CA TYR A 119 69.95 79.55 57.59
C TYR A 119 68.54 78.97 57.55
N GLN A 120 67.70 79.28 58.53
CA GLN A 120 66.32 78.83 58.58
C GLN A 120 65.52 79.37 57.40
N ALA A 121 65.68 80.65 57.04
CA ALA A 121 65.08 81.24 55.86
C ALA A 121 65.56 80.57 54.55
N LYS A 122 66.86 80.24 54.44
CA LYS A 122 67.41 79.50 53.28
C LYS A 122 66.88 78.06 53.22
N PHE A 123 66.73 77.38 54.35
CA PHE A 123 66.11 76.06 54.41
C PHE A 123 64.65 76.11 53.99
N GLU A 124 63.88 77.08 54.48
CA GLU A 124 62.50 77.29 54.02
C GLU A 124 62.41 77.61 52.53
N GLU A 125 63.35 78.41 52.00
CA GLU A 125 63.42 78.70 50.57
C GLU A 125 63.77 77.45 49.75
N LEU A 126 64.71 76.62 50.21
CA LEU A 126 65.02 75.34 49.60
C LEU A 126 63.82 74.39 49.64
N ASP A 127 63.10 74.32 50.77
CA ASP A 127 61.88 73.52 50.90
C ASP A 127 60.79 74.01 49.95
N ARG A 128 60.59 75.33 49.82
CA ARG A 128 59.65 75.91 48.84
C ARG A 128 60.08 75.57 47.41
N LYS A 129 61.37 75.64 47.08
CA LYS A 129 61.90 75.26 45.76
C LYS A 129 61.72 73.76 45.50
N GLN A 130 61.99 72.90 46.48
CA GLN A 130 61.78 71.46 46.37
C GLN A 130 60.30 71.13 46.18
N LYS A 131 59.40 71.74 46.97
CA LYS A 131 57.95 71.60 46.79
C LYS A 131 57.51 72.05 45.40
N GLY A 132 58.00 73.20 44.90
CA GLY A 132 57.70 73.67 43.55
C GLY A 132 58.28 72.80 42.43
N VAL A 133 59.39 72.10 42.65
CA VAL A 133 59.90 71.08 41.71
C VAL A 133 59.00 69.85 41.73
N ILE A 134 58.62 69.36 42.91
CA ILE A 134 57.72 68.22 43.08
C ILE A 134 56.36 68.51 42.45
N GLU A 135 55.79 69.69 42.67
CA GLU A 135 54.52 70.12 42.05
C GLU A 135 54.62 70.13 40.52
N ARG A 136 55.69 70.67 39.94
CA ARG A 136 55.89 70.66 38.49
C ARG A 136 56.08 69.24 37.93
N TRP A 137 56.74 68.36 38.66
CA TRP A 137 56.89 66.95 38.28
C TRP A 137 55.56 66.21 38.35
N ASN A 138 54.78 66.41 39.42
CA ASN A 138 53.45 65.83 39.56
C ASN A 138 52.51 66.35 38.47
N GLN A 139 52.59 67.64 38.13
CA GLN A 139 51.81 68.22 37.03
C GLN A 139 52.18 67.57 35.69
N ARG A 140 53.47 67.43 35.39
CA ARG A 140 53.92 66.75 34.15
C ARG A 140 53.49 65.29 34.11
N LEU A 141 53.55 64.59 35.25
CA LEU A 141 53.10 63.21 35.35
C LEU A 141 51.59 63.12 35.05
N LEU A 142 50.79 64.00 35.66
CA LEU A 142 49.35 64.10 35.42
C LEU A 142 49.04 64.45 33.96
N ASP A 143 49.77 65.37 33.35
CA ASP A 143 49.61 65.74 31.93
C ASP A 143 49.94 64.54 31.01
N VAL A 144 50.92 63.71 31.37
CA VAL A 144 51.25 62.48 30.63
C VAL A 144 50.17 61.42 30.83
N GLU A 145 49.69 61.21 32.07
CA GLU A 145 48.61 60.27 32.38
C GLU A 145 47.31 60.65 31.65
N THR A 146 46.97 61.94 31.62
CA THR A 146 45.80 62.44 30.88
C THR A 146 45.95 62.24 29.37
N GLN A 147 47.14 62.43 28.81
CA GLN A 147 47.41 62.11 27.40
C GLN A 147 47.28 60.61 27.10
N TYR A 148 47.78 59.74 27.98
CA TYR A 148 47.61 58.29 27.83
C TYR A 148 46.15 57.86 27.95
N ALA A 149 45.41 58.42 28.92
CA ALA A 149 43.98 58.19 29.07
C ALA A 149 43.19 58.65 27.84
N ALA A 150 43.52 59.81 27.28
CA ALA A 150 42.92 60.31 26.05
C ALA A 150 43.19 59.36 24.87
N ARG A 151 44.44 58.96 24.65
CA ARG A 151 44.80 58.00 23.58
C ARG A 151 44.13 56.63 23.76
N LEU A 152 44.01 56.15 25.00
CA LEU A 152 43.31 54.91 25.31
C LEU A 152 41.82 55.04 24.96
N SER A 153 41.19 56.16 25.34
CA SER A 153 39.77 56.42 25.03
C SER A 153 39.52 56.55 23.53
N GLU A 154 40.42 57.18 22.78
CA GLU A 154 40.34 57.25 21.31
C GLU A 154 40.51 55.87 20.66
N ALA A 155 41.44 55.05 21.14
CA ALA A 155 41.61 53.69 20.66
C ALA A 155 40.39 52.82 20.95
N GLN A 156 39.78 52.98 22.12
CA GLN A 156 38.56 52.28 22.50
C GLN A 156 37.37 52.74 21.65
N ALA A 157 37.20 54.05 21.42
CA ALA A 157 36.17 54.58 20.53
C ALA A 157 36.31 54.08 19.09
N LYS A 158 37.55 53.97 18.58
CA LYS A 158 37.80 53.38 17.25
C LYS A 158 37.44 51.89 17.21
N TYR A 159 37.80 51.14 18.25
CA TYR A 159 37.44 49.72 18.36
C TYR A 159 35.92 49.53 18.38
N ASP A 160 35.20 50.32 19.19
CA ASP A 160 33.75 50.26 19.28
C ASP A 160 33.07 50.65 17.95
N SER A 161 33.61 51.64 17.24
CA SER A 161 33.16 52.02 15.89
C SER A 161 33.35 50.88 14.88
N LEU A 162 34.55 50.31 14.81
CA LEU A 162 34.86 49.17 13.93
C LEU A 162 33.98 47.96 14.25
N ARG A 163 33.76 47.69 15.53
CA ARG A 163 32.87 46.62 15.99
C ARG A 163 31.43 46.88 15.55
N SER A 164 30.92 48.09 15.75
CA SER A 164 29.57 48.47 15.32
C SER A 164 29.39 48.40 13.80
N GLU A 165 30.40 48.79 13.02
CA GLU A 165 30.39 48.67 11.56
C GLU A 165 30.31 47.20 11.14
N VAL A 166 31.18 46.34 11.68
CA VAL A 166 31.19 44.90 11.40
C VAL A 166 29.87 44.23 11.80
N ASP A 167 29.32 44.55 12.98
CA ASP A 167 28.04 44.03 13.44
C ASP A 167 26.90 44.48 12.51
N SER A 168 26.91 45.74 12.06
CA SER A 168 25.91 46.26 11.10
C SER A 168 26.03 45.60 9.72
N GLU A 169 27.24 45.33 9.24
CA GLU A 169 27.48 44.60 8.00
C GLU A 169 26.99 43.17 8.11
N HIS A 170 27.29 42.47 9.21
CA HIS A 170 26.80 41.12 9.45
C HIS A 170 25.28 41.06 9.51
N GLN A 171 24.62 42.00 10.21
CA GLN A 171 23.16 42.11 10.22
C GLN A 171 22.59 42.40 8.82
N SER A 172 23.24 43.26 8.04
CA SER A 172 22.82 43.55 6.67
C SER A 172 22.94 42.32 5.75
N ARG A 173 23.99 41.50 5.91
CA ARG A 173 24.18 40.25 5.16
C ARG A 173 23.16 39.19 5.58
N LEU A 174 22.89 39.06 6.89
CA LEU A 174 21.87 38.15 7.40
C LEU A 174 20.48 38.51 6.88
N THR A 175 20.08 39.78 6.96
CA THR A 175 18.79 40.23 6.44
C THR A 175 18.68 40.07 4.91
N ALA A 176 19.77 40.31 4.17
CA ALA A 176 19.82 40.04 2.73
C ALA A 176 19.67 38.54 2.41
N LEU A 177 20.35 37.67 3.15
CA LEU A 177 20.23 36.21 3.01
C LEU A 177 18.81 35.74 3.34
N GLU A 178 18.24 36.17 4.47
CA GLU A 178 16.86 35.85 4.85
C GLU A 178 15.85 36.27 3.78
N LYS A 179 16.01 37.47 3.21
CA LYS A 179 15.18 37.95 2.10
C LYS A 179 15.30 37.04 0.87
N ASN A 180 16.52 36.62 0.55
CA ASN A 180 16.81 35.75 -0.61
C ASN A 180 16.27 34.32 -0.40
N TYR A 181 16.35 33.79 0.82
CA TYR A 181 15.72 32.53 1.19
C TYR A 181 14.20 32.62 1.10
N LYS A 182 13.58 33.68 1.63
CA LYS A 182 12.14 33.90 1.54
C LYS A 182 11.66 34.05 0.08
N SER A 183 12.42 34.73 -0.78
CA SER A 183 12.06 34.83 -2.20
C SER A 183 12.17 33.49 -2.91
N LYS A 184 13.21 32.70 -2.65
CA LYS A 184 13.34 31.34 -3.20
C LYS A 184 12.24 30.40 -2.68
N GLU A 185 11.90 30.51 -1.40
CA GLU A 185 10.80 29.74 -0.82
C GLU A 185 9.46 30.09 -1.48
N ALA A 186 9.20 31.38 -1.74
CA ALA A 186 8.01 31.82 -2.46
C ALA A 186 8.00 31.33 -3.93
N GLU A 187 9.14 31.38 -4.62
CA GLU A 187 9.28 30.85 -5.98
C GLU A 187 9.01 29.34 -6.03
N LEU A 188 9.61 28.57 -5.11
CA LEU A 188 9.40 27.13 -5.00
C LEU A 188 7.94 26.79 -4.67
N LYS A 189 7.31 27.52 -3.74
CA LYS A 189 5.87 27.37 -3.45
C LYS A 189 5.01 27.62 -4.68
N SER A 190 5.30 28.68 -5.45
CA SER A 190 4.56 28.97 -6.70
C SER A 190 4.74 27.87 -7.75
N ARG A 191 5.95 27.29 -7.84
CA ARG A 191 6.25 26.21 -8.78
C ARG A 191 5.57 24.90 -8.38
N ILE A 192 5.54 24.58 -7.08
CA ILE A 192 4.78 23.45 -6.55
C ILE A 192 3.30 23.64 -6.87
N GLU A 193 2.73 24.82 -6.61
CA GLU A 193 1.32 25.10 -6.91
C GLU A 193 1.00 24.97 -8.41
N MET A 194 1.90 25.40 -9.30
CA MET A 194 1.76 25.19 -10.75
C MET A 194 1.80 23.70 -11.13
N LEU A 195 2.72 22.93 -10.54
CA LEU A 195 2.83 21.49 -10.78
C LEU A 195 1.59 20.75 -10.25
N GLU A 196 1.11 21.08 -9.05
CA GLU A 196 -0.12 20.52 -8.49
C GLU A 196 -1.33 20.83 -9.36
N LYS A 197 -1.46 22.06 -9.88
CA LYS A 197 -2.53 22.42 -10.83
C LYS A 197 -2.42 21.65 -12.14
N SER A 198 -1.19 21.45 -12.65
CA SER A 198 -0.95 20.65 -13.86
C SER A 198 -1.31 19.19 -13.64
N VAL A 199 -0.93 18.61 -12.50
CA VAL A 199 -1.23 17.22 -12.14
C VAL A 199 -2.74 17.04 -11.98
N ARG A 200 -3.42 17.90 -11.21
CA ARG A 200 -4.89 17.86 -11.09
C ARG A 200 -5.59 18.03 -12.43
N GLY A 201 -5.06 18.88 -13.31
CA GLY A 201 -5.56 19.02 -14.68
C GLY A 201 -5.42 17.73 -15.49
N SER A 202 -4.28 17.06 -15.39
CA SER A 202 -4.03 15.78 -16.06
C SER A 202 -4.87 14.63 -15.48
N GLU A 203 -5.03 14.57 -14.16
CA GLU A 203 -5.90 13.61 -13.47
C GLU A 203 -7.36 13.81 -13.88
N GLY A 204 -7.83 15.07 -13.95
CA GLY A 204 -9.16 15.38 -14.45
C GLY A 204 -9.37 14.96 -15.91
N GLY A 205 -8.34 15.10 -16.76
CA GLY A 205 -8.36 14.61 -18.14
C GLY A 205 -8.41 13.08 -18.23
N ILE A 206 -7.65 12.38 -17.39
CA ILE A 206 -7.65 10.91 -17.29
C ILE A 206 -8.99 10.41 -16.78
N GLU A 207 -9.57 11.04 -15.75
CA GLU A 207 -10.89 10.69 -15.23
C GLU A 207 -12.01 10.96 -16.25
N ALA A 208 -11.93 12.06 -17.00
CA ALA A 208 -12.88 12.34 -18.08
C ALA A 208 -12.78 11.26 -19.17
N ARG A 209 -11.56 10.90 -19.58
CA ARG A 209 -11.34 9.84 -20.58
C ARG A 209 -11.78 8.47 -20.06
N ARG A 210 -11.57 8.19 -18.77
CA ARG A 210 -12.05 6.97 -18.12
C ARG A 210 -13.57 6.91 -18.11
N LYS A 211 -14.26 8.00 -17.74
CA LYS A 211 -15.74 8.07 -17.78
C LYS A 211 -16.28 7.91 -19.19
N GLU A 212 -15.62 8.51 -20.19
CA GLU A 212 -15.95 8.34 -21.60
C GLU A 212 -15.81 6.87 -22.03
N LEU A 213 -14.67 6.23 -21.73
CA LEU A 213 -14.45 4.81 -22.03
C LEU A 213 -15.41 3.87 -21.28
N GLU A 214 -15.73 4.16 -20.01
CA GLU A 214 -16.73 3.42 -19.24
C GLU A 214 -18.12 3.56 -19.89
N SER A 215 -18.48 4.75 -20.37
CA SER A 215 -19.74 4.98 -21.07
C SER A 215 -19.80 4.29 -22.44
N GLU A 216 -18.70 4.29 -23.20
CA GLU A 216 -18.58 3.57 -24.47
C GLU A 216 -18.66 2.06 -24.25
N PHE A 217 -17.99 1.55 -23.22
CA PHE A 217 -18.03 0.14 -22.84
C PHE A 217 -19.44 -0.29 -22.42
N LEU A 218 -20.12 0.51 -21.60
CA LEU A 218 -21.51 0.25 -21.20
C LEU A 218 -22.46 0.30 -22.39
N SER A 219 -22.27 1.25 -23.32
CA SER A 219 -23.06 1.33 -24.55
C SER A 219 -22.86 0.08 -25.42
N LYS A 220 -21.60 -0.31 -25.67
CA LYS A 220 -21.29 -1.53 -26.44
C LYS A 220 -21.80 -2.79 -25.76
N LYS A 221 -21.66 -2.89 -24.43
CA LYS A 221 -22.21 -4.01 -23.66
C LYS A 221 -23.73 -4.09 -23.81
N ASN A 222 -24.43 -2.97 -23.69
CA ASN A 222 -25.88 -2.92 -23.86
C ASN A 222 -26.32 -3.25 -25.29
N GLU A 223 -25.55 -2.83 -26.30
CA GLU A 223 -25.77 -3.17 -27.70
C GLU A 223 -25.58 -4.67 -27.95
N VAL A 224 -24.48 -5.25 -27.44
CA VAL A 224 -24.18 -6.68 -27.52
C VAL A 224 -25.23 -7.51 -26.77
N ASP A 225 -25.60 -7.14 -25.55
CA ASP A 225 -26.66 -7.79 -24.77
C ASP A 225 -28.02 -7.65 -25.49
N GLY A 226 -28.28 -6.51 -26.12
CA GLY A 226 -29.46 -6.28 -26.96
C GLY A 226 -29.49 -7.21 -28.18
N ASN A 227 -28.35 -7.36 -28.87
CA ASN A 227 -28.20 -8.25 -30.01
C ASN A 227 -28.33 -9.72 -29.59
N PHE A 228 -27.74 -10.13 -28.46
CA PHE A 228 -27.92 -11.48 -27.91
C PHE A 228 -29.37 -11.75 -27.54
N ARG A 229 -30.08 -10.79 -26.92
CA ARG A 229 -31.51 -10.94 -26.61
C ARG A 229 -32.35 -11.06 -27.89
N ARG A 230 -32.06 -10.26 -28.92
CA ARG A 230 -32.75 -10.36 -30.22
C ARG A 230 -32.48 -11.69 -30.89
N LEU A 231 -31.23 -12.12 -31.00
CA LEU A 231 -30.86 -13.40 -31.60
C LEU A 231 -31.47 -14.57 -30.84
N ARG A 232 -31.50 -14.50 -29.51
CA ARG A 232 -32.18 -15.49 -28.66
C ARG A 232 -33.68 -15.51 -28.92
N ALA A 233 -34.34 -14.36 -28.99
CA ALA A 233 -35.77 -14.28 -29.30
C ALA A 233 -36.09 -14.79 -30.72
N GLU A 234 -35.24 -14.50 -31.70
CA GLU A 234 -35.34 -15.03 -33.08
C GLU A 234 -35.15 -16.54 -33.11
N LEU A 235 -34.20 -17.08 -32.35
CA LEU A 235 -34.00 -18.52 -32.23
C LEU A 235 -35.19 -19.19 -31.52
N GLU A 236 -35.64 -18.66 -30.37
CA GLU A 236 -36.81 -19.16 -29.64
C GLU A 236 -38.07 -19.14 -30.52
N THR A 237 -38.32 -18.04 -31.24
CA THR A 237 -39.45 -17.97 -32.18
C THR A 237 -39.31 -18.94 -33.36
N SER A 238 -38.09 -19.15 -33.88
CA SER A 238 -37.84 -20.14 -34.94
C SER A 238 -38.03 -21.59 -34.44
N PHE A 239 -37.65 -21.88 -33.19
CA PHE A 239 -37.85 -23.17 -32.57
C PHE A 239 -39.33 -23.41 -32.27
N ASP A 240 -40.03 -22.43 -31.72
CA ASP A 240 -41.49 -22.51 -31.50
C ASP A 240 -42.24 -22.69 -32.82
N ALA A 241 -41.85 -22.00 -33.88
CA ALA A 241 -42.43 -22.18 -35.20
C ALA A 241 -42.19 -23.60 -35.74
N ARG A 242 -41.01 -24.16 -35.51
CA ARG A 242 -40.66 -25.53 -35.91
C ARG A 242 -41.37 -26.59 -35.08
N ILE A 243 -41.54 -26.37 -33.77
CA ILE A 243 -42.34 -27.25 -32.89
C ILE A 243 -43.79 -27.22 -33.36
N ARG A 244 -44.35 -26.03 -33.60
CA ARG A 244 -45.72 -25.91 -34.13
C ARG A 244 -45.88 -26.56 -35.50
N SER A 245 -44.89 -26.44 -36.40
CA SER A 245 -44.97 -27.10 -37.71
C SER A 245 -44.96 -28.63 -37.55
N VAL A 246 -44.07 -29.16 -36.72
CA VAL A 246 -44.02 -30.60 -36.39
C VAL A 246 -45.32 -31.07 -35.75
N ASP A 247 -45.89 -30.31 -34.81
CA ASP A 247 -47.17 -30.62 -34.17
C ASP A 247 -48.32 -30.60 -35.20
N THR A 248 -48.32 -29.65 -36.13
CA THR A 248 -49.33 -29.62 -37.20
C THR A 248 -49.19 -30.78 -38.18
N GLU A 249 -47.96 -31.17 -38.52
CA GLU A 249 -47.67 -32.34 -39.36
C GLU A 249 -48.07 -33.64 -38.64
N HIS A 250 -47.74 -33.77 -37.35
CA HIS A 250 -48.16 -34.89 -36.52
C HIS A 250 -49.69 -34.96 -36.39
N ALA A 251 -50.36 -33.83 -36.18
CA ALA A 251 -51.82 -33.78 -36.13
C ALA A 251 -52.45 -34.16 -37.48
N GLN A 252 -51.84 -33.77 -38.60
CA GLN A 252 -52.28 -34.18 -39.93
C GLN A 252 -52.05 -35.67 -40.17
N GLN A 253 -50.91 -36.22 -39.74
CA GLN A 253 -50.63 -37.65 -39.80
C GLN A 253 -51.63 -38.44 -38.95
N LEU A 254 -51.90 -38.00 -37.72
CA LEU A 254 -52.91 -38.61 -36.86
C LEU A 254 -54.30 -38.56 -37.50
N ARG A 255 -54.74 -37.43 -38.06
CA ARG A 255 -56.01 -37.35 -38.78
C ARG A 255 -56.05 -38.26 -40.01
N SER A 256 -54.93 -38.39 -40.73
CA SER A 256 -54.85 -39.29 -41.88
C SER A 256 -54.94 -40.76 -41.46
N LEU A 257 -54.32 -41.13 -40.34
CA LEU A 257 -54.39 -42.47 -39.74
C LEU A 257 -55.77 -42.75 -39.15
N GLU A 258 -56.38 -41.79 -38.47
CA GLU A 258 -57.74 -41.88 -37.97
C GLU A 258 -58.75 -42.04 -39.12
N SER A 259 -58.54 -41.34 -40.24
CA SER A 259 -59.34 -41.47 -41.45
C SER A 259 -59.18 -42.85 -42.09
N THR A 260 -57.94 -43.36 -42.22
CA THR A 260 -57.73 -44.71 -42.78
C THR A 260 -58.30 -45.79 -41.86
N TRP A 261 -58.20 -45.61 -40.54
CA TRP A 261 -58.80 -46.51 -39.55
C TRP A 261 -60.33 -46.40 -39.51
N ALA A 262 -60.90 -45.22 -39.75
CA ALA A 262 -62.35 -45.07 -39.87
C ALA A 262 -62.88 -45.80 -41.12
N VAL A 263 -62.16 -45.71 -42.24
CA VAL A 263 -62.47 -46.45 -43.47
C VAL A 263 -62.33 -47.96 -43.24
N GLU A 264 -61.26 -48.41 -42.59
CA GLU A 264 -61.06 -49.84 -42.33
C GLU A 264 -62.08 -50.38 -41.31
N ARG A 265 -62.45 -49.60 -40.29
CA ARG A 265 -63.56 -49.95 -39.38
C ARG A 265 -64.89 -50.05 -40.14
N ALA A 266 -65.20 -49.09 -41.01
CA ALA A 266 -66.42 -49.13 -41.82
C ALA A 266 -66.43 -50.36 -42.74
N ARG A 267 -65.30 -50.65 -43.40
CA ARG A 267 -65.13 -51.85 -44.21
C ARG A 267 -65.33 -53.13 -43.40
N LEU A 268 -64.73 -53.24 -42.21
CA LEU A 268 -64.90 -54.40 -41.34
C LEU A 268 -66.34 -54.56 -40.86
N THR A 269 -67.04 -53.45 -40.56
CA THR A 269 -68.47 -53.51 -40.23
C THR A 269 -69.34 -53.93 -41.41
N ASP A 270 -68.99 -53.53 -42.63
CA ASP A 270 -69.71 -53.95 -43.83
C ASP A 270 -69.38 -55.41 -44.20
N GLU A 271 -68.14 -55.86 -44.05
CA GLU A 271 -67.76 -57.27 -44.16
C GLU A 271 -68.48 -58.13 -43.11
N GLN A 272 -68.65 -57.61 -41.88
CA GLN A 272 -69.44 -58.27 -40.84
C GLN A 272 -70.92 -58.34 -41.22
N ARG A 273 -71.51 -57.25 -41.74
CA ARG A 273 -72.90 -57.24 -42.25
C ARG A 273 -73.08 -58.24 -43.39
N VAL A 274 -72.14 -58.30 -44.34
CA VAL A 274 -72.19 -59.28 -45.43
C VAL A 274 -72.12 -60.71 -44.89
N ARG A 275 -71.29 -60.99 -43.87
CA ARG A 275 -71.27 -62.30 -43.21
C ARG A 275 -72.57 -62.60 -42.45
N GLU A 276 -73.15 -61.61 -41.78
CA GLU A 276 -74.44 -61.74 -41.10
C GLU A 276 -75.58 -61.98 -42.08
N ASP A 277 -75.59 -61.31 -43.24
CA ASP A 277 -76.57 -61.53 -44.29
C ASP A 277 -76.36 -62.88 -44.99
N GLN A 278 -75.12 -63.31 -45.21
CA GLN A 278 -74.81 -64.67 -45.66
C GLN A 278 -75.29 -65.73 -44.66
N PHE A 279 -75.13 -65.46 -43.35
CA PHE A 279 -75.59 -66.33 -42.29
C PHE A 279 -77.13 -66.37 -42.21
N ARG A 280 -77.81 -65.23 -42.33
CA ARG A 280 -79.28 -65.16 -42.41
C ARG A 280 -79.80 -65.90 -43.64
N ASN A 281 -79.22 -65.67 -44.81
CA ASN A 281 -79.58 -66.39 -46.03
C ASN A 281 -79.35 -67.90 -45.90
N ALA A 282 -78.27 -68.33 -45.23
CA ALA A 282 -78.03 -69.74 -44.93
C ALA A 282 -79.09 -70.30 -43.97
N GLN A 283 -79.48 -69.54 -42.94
CA GLN A 283 -80.55 -69.94 -42.01
C GLN A 283 -81.92 -69.99 -42.68
N GLU A 284 -82.24 -69.05 -43.57
CA GLU A 284 -83.46 -69.07 -44.37
C GLU A 284 -83.48 -70.28 -45.30
N LYS A 285 -82.35 -70.59 -45.95
CA LYS A 285 -82.21 -71.78 -46.79
C LYS A 285 -82.33 -73.08 -45.99
N ILE A 286 -81.81 -73.11 -44.76
CA ILE A 286 -82.03 -74.22 -43.83
C ILE A 286 -83.52 -74.33 -43.50
N ARG A 287 -84.21 -73.23 -43.17
CA ARG A 287 -85.66 -73.24 -42.92
C ARG A 287 -86.47 -73.68 -44.14
N GLU A 288 -86.09 -73.26 -45.34
CA GLU A 288 -86.71 -73.72 -46.58
C GLU A 288 -86.51 -75.22 -46.79
N LEU A 289 -85.31 -75.74 -46.52
CA LEU A 289 -85.01 -77.17 -46.59
C LEU A 289 -85.77 -77.95 -45.51
N GLU A 290 -85.86 -77.43 -44.29
CA GLU A 290 -86.65 -77.99 -43.19
C GLU A 290 -88.14 -78.03 -43.55
N ASN A 291 -88.70 -76.95 -44.09
CA ASN A 291 -90.08 -76.90 -44.57
C ASN A 291 -90.31 -77.84 -45.76
N SER A 292 -89.33 -77.97 -46.67
CA SER A 292 -89.41 -78.93 -47.78
C SER A 292 -89.40 -80.37 -47.27
N MET A 293 -88.56 -80.69 -46.26
CA MET A 293 -88.53 -82.00 -45.62
C MET A 293 -89.82 -82.27 -44.85
N ALA A 294 -90.34 -81.29 -44.11
CA ALA A 294 -91.63 -81.40 -43.44
C ALA A 294 -92.76 -81.66 -44.45
N SER A 295 -92.76 -80.98 -45.59
CA SER A 295 -93.75 -81.23 -46.65
C SER A 295 -93.60 -82.62 -47.30
N VAL A 296 -92.37 -83.14 -47.41
CA VAL A 296 -92.12 -84.50 -47.88
C VAL A 296 -92.57 -85.53 -46.83
N GLN A 297 -92.37 -85.25 -45.54
CA GLN A 297 -92.85 -86.07 -44.43
C GLN A 297 -94.38 -86.06 -44.32
N GLU A 298 -95.02 -84.93 -44.57
CA GLU A 298 -96.48 -84.82 -44.65
C GLU A 298 -97.01 -85.59 -45.86
N ARG A 299 -96.37 -85.49 -47.02
CA ARG A 299 -96.76 -86.27 -48.20
C ARG A 299 -96.57 -87.76 -47.99
N THR A 300 -95.47 -88.20 -47.39
CA THR A 300 -95.25 -89.63 -47.10
C THR A 300 -96.19 -90.13 -46.02
N SER A 301 -96.50 -89.34 -45.00
CA SER A 301 -97.52 -89.71 -43.99
C SER A 301 -98.93 -89.73 -44.58
N GLU A 302 -99.30 -88.80 -45.46
CA GLU A 302 -100.56 -88.86 -46.23
C GLU A 302 -100.62 -90.07 -47.16
N GLU A 303 -99.51 -90.42 -47.83
CA GLU A 303 -99.43 -91.60 -48.71
C GLU A 303 -99.59 -92.89 -47.89
N VAL A 304 -98.94 -92.97 -46.73
CA VAL A 304 -99.11 -94.09 -45.78
C VAL A 304 -100.55 -94.15 -45.27
N MET A 305 -101.17 -93.02 -44.94
CA MET A 305 -102.57 -92.98 -44.50
C MET A 305 -103.55 -93.32 -45.62
N ARG A 306 -103.27 -92.96 -46.89
CA ARG A 306 -104.06 -93.42 -48.05
C ARG A 306 -103.89 -94.92 -48.29
N GLN A 307 -102.69 -95.46 -48.13
CA GLN A 307 -102.45 -96.91 -48.24
C GLN A 307 -103.15 -97.68 -47.11
N LEU A 308 -103.17 -97.12 -45.89
CA LEU A 308 -103.93 -97.66 -44.77
C LEU A 308 -105.44 -97.59 -45.02
N ALA A 309 -105.97 -96.46 -45.50
CA ALA A 309 -107.39 -96.31 -45.82
C ALA A 309 -107.86 -97.29 -46.91
N LYS A 310 -107.05 -97.49 -47.97
CA LYS A 310 -107.33 -98.50 -49.00
C LYS A 310 -107.31 -99.93 -48.46
N LYS A 311 -106.40 -100.23 -47.53
CA LYS A 311 -106.36 -101.53 -46.85
C LYS A 311 -107.55 -101.70 -45.92
N ASP A 312 -107.96 -100.68 -45.19
CA ASP A 312 -109.11 -100.72 -44.30
C ASP A 312 -110.44 -100.85 -45.04
N GLU A 313 -110.61 -100.21 -46.21
CA GLU A 313 -111.78 -100.44 -47.08
C GLU A 313 -111.79 -101.86 -47.64
N PHE A 314 -110.64 -102.39 -48.05
CA PHE A 314 -110.51 -103.78 -48.46
C PHE A 314 -110.86 -104.75 -47.33
N PHE A 315 -110.39 -104.49 -46.10
CA PHE A 315 -110.70 -105.31 -44.94
C PHE A 315 -112.17 -105.22 -44.53
N ARG A 316 -112.80 -104.04 -44.57
CA ARG A 316 -114.24 -103.89 -44.28
C ARG A 316 -115.12 -104.59 -45.31
N ALA A 317 -114.77 -104.55 -46.59
CA ALA A 317 -115.48 -105.30 -47.63
C ALA A 317 -115.34 -106.82 -47.42
N ARG A 318 -114.13 -107.28 -47.07
CA ARG A 318 -113.87 -108.70 -46.79
C ARG A 318 -114.59 -109.21 -45.54
N VAL A 319 -114.70 -108.38 -44.50
CA VAL A 319 -115.43 -108.71 -43.26
C VAL A 319 -116.94 -108.76 -43.52
N ALA A 320 -117.50 -107.83 -44.30
CA ALA A 320 -118.92 -107.86 -44.67
C ALA A 320 -119.29 -109.09 -45.54
N GLU A 321 -118.41 -109.51 -46.46
CA GLU A 321 -118.58 -110.77 -47.19
C GLU A 321 -118.55 -111.98 -46.25
N MET A 322 -117.60 -112.02 -45.31
CA MET A 322 -117.45 -113.11 -44.35
C MET A 322 -118.61 -113.18 -43.34
N GLU A 323 -119.16 -112.05 -42.91
CA GLU A 323 -120.32 -112.00 -42.01
C GLU A 323 -121.63 -112.42 -42.71
N SER A 324 -121.79 -112.07 -44.01
CA SER A 324 -122.92 -112.56 -44.81
C SER A 324 -122.83 -114.07 -45.10
N ALA A 325 -121.62 -114.60 -45.28
CA ALA A 325 -121.38 -116.03 -45.44
C ALA A 325 -121.56 -116.79 -44.12
N ALA A 326 -121.10 -116.24 -42.99
CA ALA A 326 -121.23 -116.86 -41.66
C ALA A 326 -122.70 -117.00 -41.22
N ALA A 327 -123.56 -116.02 -41.53
CA ALA A 327 -125.00 -116.11 -41.26
C ALA A 327 -125.70 -117.22 -42.09
N ALA A 328 -125.24 -117.48 -43.30
CA ALA A 328 -125.75 -118.55 -44.17
C ALA A 328 -125.21 -119.95 -43.79
N PHE A 329 -124.02 -120.02 -43.18
CA PHE A 329 -123.44 -121.27 -42.67
C PHE A 329 -124.01 -121.68 -41.32
N ALA A 330 -124.30 -120.75 -40.41
CA ALA A 330 -124.91 -121.06 -39.11
C ALA A 330 -126.31 -121.70 -39.22
N ALA A 331 -127.07 -121.39 -40.28
CA ALA A 331 -128.36 -122.00 -40.56
C ALA A 331 -128.26 -123.42 -41.15
N ARG A 332 -127.15 -123.76 -41.82
CA ARG A 332 -126.88 -125.11 -42.36
C ARG A 332 -126.17 -126.03 -41.37
N GLU A 333 -125.38 -125.48 -40.44
CA GLU A 333 -124.70 -126.25 -39.40
C GLU A 333 -125.66 -126.83 -38.35
N ALA A 334 -126.80 -126.19 -38.09
CA ALA A 334 -127.84 -126.74 -37.21
C ALA A 334 -128.53 -127.98 -37.80
N GLU A 335 -128.65 -128.09 -39.13
CA GLU A 335 -129.25 -129.26 -39.81
C GLU A 335 -128.24 -130.39 -40.06
N LEU A 336 -126.94 -130.08 -40.16
CA LEU A 336 -125.85 -131.06 -40.38
C LEU A 336 -125.26 -131.62 -39.08
N ALA A 337 -125.30 -130.90 -37.96
CA ALA A 337 -124.81 -131.40 -36.67
C ALA A 337 -125.61 -132.60 -36.15
N SER A 338 -126.91 -132.69 -36.48
CA SER A 338 -127.75 -133.86 -36.16
C SER A 338 -127.40 -135.12 -36.96
N SER A 339 -126.64 -135.01 -38.07
CA SER A 339 -126.30 -136.16 -38.91
C SER A 339 -124.84 -136.60 -38.80
N TYR A 340 -123.96 -135.82 -38.14
CA TYR A 340 -122.51 -136.08 -38.11
C TYR A 340 -121.97 -136.62 -36.78
N GLU A 341 -122.72 -136.56 -35.68
CA GLU A 341 -122.42 -137.29 -34.43
C GLU A 341 -122.37 -138.82 -34.63
N THR A 342 -122.98 -139.35 -35.69
CA THR A 342 -122.95 -140.78 -36.03
C THR A 342 -121.81 -141.18 -36.98
N ALA A 343 -121.05 -140.24 -37.56
CA ALA A 343 -120.04 -140.54 -38.59
C ALA A 343 -118.58 -140.23 -38.19
N LEU A 344 -118.32 -139.20 -37.37
CA LEU A 344 -116.94 -138.74 -37.11
C LEU A 344 -116.21 -139.42 -35.95
N GLY A 345 -116.91 -140.24 -35.15
CA GLY A 345 -116.27 -141.23 -34.26
C GLY A 345 -115.36 -142.24 -34.99
N ARG A 346 -115.38 -142.28 -36.33
CA ARG A 346 -114.53 -143.16 -37.16
C ARG A 346 -113.33 -142.47 -37.83
N LYS A 347 -113.18 -141.13 -37.75
CA LYS A 347 -112.08 -140.39 -38.42
C LYS A 347 -111.10 -139.66 -37.49
N ALA A 348 -111.47 -139.43 -36.23
CA ALA A 348 -110.57 -138.76 -35.27
C ALA A 348 -109.33 -139.61 -34.92
N ALA A 349 -109.43 -140.94 -34.93
CA ALA A 349 -108.30 -141.84 -34.67
C ALA A 349 -107.21 -141.83 -35.77
N GLU A 350 -107.45 -141.22 -36.93
CA GLU A 350 -106.52 -141.21 -38.08
C GLU A 350 -105.66 -139.93 -38.16
N LEU A 351 -106.08 -138.83 -37.51
CA LEU A 351 -105.41 -137.52 -37.62
C LEU A 351 -104.41 -137.24 -36.49
N ASP A 352 -104.50 -137.93 -35.35
CA ASP A 352 -103.52 -137.83 -34.26
C ASP A 352 -102.13 -138.39 -34.63
N SER A 353 -102.02 -139.18 -35.72
CA SER A 353 -100.76 -139.73 -36.21
C SER A 353 -99.97 -138.78 -37.14
N ARG A 354 -100.57 -137.71 -37.70
CA ARG A 354 -99.91 -136.85 -38.69
C ARG A 354 -99.34 -135.55 -38.12
N TYR A 355 -99.95 -135.01 -37.06
CA TYR A 355 -99.51 -133.74 -36.46
C TYR A 355 -98.28 -133.84 -35.55
N ALA A 356 -97.83 -135.04 -35.21
CA ALA A 356 -96.58 -135.25 -34.48
C ALA A 356 -95.32 -135.08 -35.35
N ALA A 357 -95.41 -135.26 -36.69
CA ALA A 357 -94.26 -135.23 -37.58
C ALA A 357 -93.87 -133.82 -38.08
N ASP A 358 -94.83 -132.91 -38.26
CA ASP A 358 -94.58 -131.59 -38.85
C ASP A 358 -94.01 -130.56 -37.85
N ARG A 359 -94.08 -130.84 -36.55
CA ARG A 359 -93.60 -129.92 -35.50
C ARG A 359 -92.08 -129.97 -35.29
N ASP A 360 -91.41 -131.05 -35.68
CA ASP A 360 -89.96 -131.21 -35.54
C ASP A 360 -89.18 -130.58 -36.71
N ALA A 361 -89.81 -130.42 -37.89
CA ALA A 361 -89.18 -129.81 -39.06
C ALA A 361 -88.99 -128.29 -38.95
N LEU A 362 -89.82 -127.60 -38.16
CA LEU A 362 -89.79 -126.14 -38.02
C LEU A 362 -88.73 -125.61 -37.04
N LYS A 363 -88.17 -126.46 -36.17
CA LYS A 363 -87.09 -126.08 -35.26
C LYS A 363 -85.70 -126.07 -35.91
N ALA A 364 -85.51 -126.80 -37.01
CA ALA A 364 -84.22 -126.89 -37.71
C ALA A 364 -83.91 -125.69 -38.62
N ALA A 365 -84.91 -124.91 -39.04
CA ALA A 365 -84.72 -123.80 -39.98
C ALA A 365 -84.28 -122.48 -39.32
N LEU A 366 -84.43 -122.33 -38.00
CA LEU A 366 -84.17 -121.07 -37.28
C LEU A 366 -82.72 -120.90 -36.79
N GLU A 367 -81.91 -121.97 -36.82
CA GLU A 367 -80.51 -121.94 -36.37
C GLU A 367 -79.51 -121.60 -37.49
N ALA A 368 -79.92 -121.66 -38.77
CA ALA A 368 -79.05 -121.41 -39.92
C ALA A 368 -78.81 -119.91 -40.25
N GLU A 369 -79.66 -119.01 -39.77
CA GLU A 369 -79.57 -117.56 -40.05
C GLU A 369 -78.66 -116.80 -39.06
N ARG A 370 -78.22 -117.45 -37.98
CA ARG A 370 -77.34 -116.85 -36.95
C ARG A 370 -75.84 -116.83 -37.30
N PHE A 371 -75.42 -117.40 -38.44
CA PHE A 371 -73.99 -117.54 -38.78
C PHE A 371 -73.48 -116.50 -39.80
N LYS A 372 -74.34 -115.72 -40.47
CA LYS A 372 -73.91 -114.74 -41.50
C LYS A 372 -73.71 -113.30 -41.00
N ALA A 373 -74.09 -113.00 -39.76
CA ALA A 373 -74.01 -111.65 -39.19
C ALA A 373 -72.66 -111.32 -38.49
N TYR A 374 -71.78 -112.29 -38.26
CA TYR A 374 -70.54 -112.09 -37.48
C TYR A 374 -69.29 -111.74 -38.33
N GLU A 375 -69.33 -111.87 -39.66
CA GLU A 375 -68.16 -111.62 -40.53
C GLU A 375 -68.08 -110.19 -41.10
N LEU A 376 -69.13 -109.38 -40.96
CA LEU A 376 -69.18 -108.01 -41.48
C LEU A 376 -68.67 -106.96 -40.47
N GLU A 377 -68.58 -107.29 -39.18
CA GLU A 377 -68.15 -106.35 -38.13
C GLU A 377 -66.60 -106.24 -37.99
N LYS A 378 -65.84 -107.11 -38.68
CA LYS A 378 -64.37 -107.14 -38.61
C LYS A 378 -63.65 -106.31 -39.70
N LYS A 379 -64.37 -105.73 -40.67
CA LYS A 379 -63.77 -104.96 -41.78
C LYS A 379 -63.91 -103.43 -41.66
N LEU A 380 -64.48 -102.93 -40.57
CA LEU A 380 -64.72 -101.48 -40.35
C LEU A 380 -63.77 -100.81 -39.34
N SER A 381 -62.76 -101.51 -38.81
CA SER A 381 -61.84 -100.97 -37.78
C SER A 381 -60.46 -100.50 -38.30
N LEU A 382 -60.26 -100.31 -39.61
CA LEU A 382 -58.99 -99.83 -40.19
C LEU A 382 -59.16 -98.57 -41.07
N SER A 383 -59.79 -97.51 -40.54
CA SER A 383 -59.71 -96.16 -41.18
C SER A 383 -59.77 -94.97 -40.20
N GLY A 384 -59.42 -95.19 -38.93
CA GLY A 384 -59.38 -94.13 -37.90
C GLY A 384 -58.01 -93.48 -37.68
N GLU A 385 -56.91 -94.16 -38.03
CA GLU A 385 -55.54 -93.69 -37.72
C GLU A 385 -54.95 -92.76 -38.80
N GLU A 386 -55.38 -92.87 -40.06
CA GLU A 386 -54.88 -92.00 -41.14
C GLU A 386 -55.42 -90.57 -41.04
N ARG A 387 -56.63 -90.37 -40.49
CA ARG A 387 -57.22 -89.02 -40.32
C ARG A 387 -56.65 -88.25 -39.12
N SER A 388 -56.12 -88.92 -38.08
CA SER A 388 -55.50 -88.22 -36.94
C SER A 388 -54.04 -87.84 -37.22
N ALA A 389 -53.34 -88.61 -38.07
CA ALA A 389 -51.99 -88.29 -38.54
C ALA A 389 -51.98 -87.07 -39.48
N GLU A 390 -52.99 -86.92 -40.33
CA GLU A 390 -53.12 -85.76 -41.23
C GLU A 390 -53.47 -84.47 -40.47
N ALA A 391 -54.30 -84.55 -39.42
CA ALA A 391 -54.62 -83.43 -38.54
C ALA A 391 -53.40 -82.93 -37.74
N MET A 392 -52.56 -83.84 -37.24
CA MET A 392 -51.32 -83.50 -36.52
C MET A 392 -50.23 -82.93 -37.43
N ARG A 393 -50.24 -83.28 -38.72
CA ARG A 393 -49.31 -82.72 -39.72
C ARG A 393 -49.66 -81.27 -40.07
N LEU A 394 -50.96 -80.97 -40.18
CA LEU A 394 -51.47 -79.61 -40.42
C LEU A 394 -51.26 -78.66 -39.23
N ILE A 395 -51.28 -79.19 -38.00
CA ILE A 395 -50.99 -78.41 -36.78
C ILE A 395 -49.50 -78.04 -36.73
N ARG A 396 -48.60 -78.99 -37.02
CA ARG A 396 -47.14 -78.71 -37.07
C ARG A 396 -46.74 -77.74 -38.18
N GLU A 397 -47.36 -77.83 -39.35
CA GLU A 397 -47.11 -76.86 -40.44
C GLU A 397 -47.56 -75.43 -40.08
N LYS A 398 -48.61 -75.28 -39.26
CA LYS A 398 -49.02 -73.96 -38.75
C LYS A 398 -48.09 -73.45 -37.64
N GLU A 399 -47.62 -74.32 -36.75
CA GLU A 399 -46.64 -73.96 -35.72
C GLU A 399 -45.28 -73.56 -36.31
N ASP A 400 -44.83 -74.23 -37.38
CA ASP A 400 -43.62 -73.87 -38.12
C ASP A 400 -43.77 -72.53 -38.87
N PHE A 401 -44.95 -72.21 -39.38
CA PHE A 401 -45.23 -70.92 -40.01
C PHE A 401 -45.18 -69.77 -38.99
N PHE A 402 -45.80 -69.94 -37.81
CA PHE A 402 -45.73 -68.93 -36.74
C PHE A 402 -44.32 -68.78 -36.18
N SER A 403 -43.55 -69.86 -36.05
CA SER A 403 -42.16 -69.82 -35.61
C SER A 403 -41.24 -69.11 -36.61
N ARG A 404 -41.47 -69.30 -37.91
CA ARG A 404 -40.73 -68.55 -38.97
C ARG A 404 -41.11 -67.07 -39.03
N SER A 405 -42.40 -66.75 -38.85
CA SER A 405 -42.86 -65.36 -38.83
C SER A 405 -42.36 -64.57 -37.60
N LEU A 406 -42.27 -65.23 -36.43
CA LEU A 406 -41.64 -64.66 -35.24
C LEU A 406 -40.14 -64.47 -35.40
N ALA A 407 -39.44 -65.46 -35.98
CA ALA A 407 -38.01 -65.36 -36.26
C ALA A 407 -37.67 -64.27 -37.30
N GLU A 408 -38.52 -64.06 -38.32
CA GLU A 408 -38.37 -62.95 -39.28
C GLU A 408 -38.62 -61.58 -38.64
N MET A 409 -39.61 -61.47 -37.75
CA MET A 409 -39.88 -60.24 -36.98
C MET A 409 -38.75 -59.92 -35.99
N GLU A 410 -38.15 -60.92 -35.37
CA GLU A 410 -36.98 -60.75 -34.50
C GLU A 410 -35.71 -60.42 -35.29
N ALA A 411 -35.52 -61.01 -36.48
CA ALA A 411 -34.42 -60.69 -37.38
C ALA A 411 -34.51 -59.25 -37.92
N LEU A 412 -35.73 -58.77 -38.24
CA LEU A 412 -35.96 -57.37 -38.62
C LEU A 412 -35.65 -56.41 -37.46
N ARG A 413 -36.08 -56.73 -36.24
CA ARG A 413 -35.77 -55.93 -35.04
C ARG A 413 -34.28 -55.96 -34.68
N ALA A 414 -33.58 -57.06 -34.94
CA ALA A 414 -32.13 -57.16 -34.73
C ALA A 414 -31.35 -56.36 -35.79
N LYS A 415 -31.85 -56.32 -37.03
CA LYS A 415 -31.30 -55.49 -38.11
C LYS A 415 -31.50 -53.99 -37.85
N ASP A 416 -32.69 -53.59 -37.37
CA ASP A 416 -32.96 -52.19 -37.03
C ASP A 416 -32.11 -51.71 -35.84
N ARG A 417 -31.82 -52.59 -34.87
CA ARG A 417 -30.91 -52.29 -33.76
C ARG A 417 -29.45 -52.16 -34.21
N SER A 418 -28.98 -53.05 -35.08
CA SER A 418 -27.60 -52.96 -35.57
C SER A 418 -27.37 -51.76 -36.50
N GLU A 419 -28.39 -51.37 -37.28
CA GLU A 419 -28.34 -50.14 -38.09
C GLU A 419 -28.39 -48.87 -37.23
N TYR A 420 -29.10 -48.88 -36.10
CA TYR A 420 -29.08 -47.78 -35.12
C TYR A 420 -27.74 -47.67 -34.39
N GLU A 421 -27.19 -48.79 -33.92
CA GLU A 421 -25.88 -48.82 -33.25
C GLU A 421 -24.75 -48.42 -34.21
N ALA A 422 -24.83 -48.81 -35.49
CA ALA A 422 -23.89 -48.38 -36.52
C ALA A 422 -23.95 -46.86 -36.79
N ARG A 423 -25.16 -46.27 -36.84
CA ARG A 423 -25.33 -44.82 -37.01
C ARG A 423 -24.87 -44.03 -35.79
N GLU A 424 -25.08 -44.57 -34.58
CA GLU A 424 -24.59 -43.95 -33.35
C GLU A 424 -23.05 -44.02 -33.25
N ALA A 425 -22.45 -45.12 -33.70
CA ALA A 425 -20.99 -45.26 -33.79
C ALA A 425 -20.39 -44.30 -34.83
N GLU A 426 -21.00 -44.15 -36.01
CA GLU A 426 -20.55 -43.17 -37.03
C GLU A 426 -20.68 -41.72 -36.54
N LEU A 427 -21.75 -41.39 -35.80
CA LEU A 427 -21.93 -40.06 -35.21
C LEU A 427 -20.90 -39.78 -34.11
N LYS A 428 -20.59 -40.75 -33.26
CA LYS A 428 -19.53 -40.64 -32.24
C LYS A 428 -18.15 -40.51 -32.86
N GLU A 429 -17.89 -41.22 -33.96
CA GLU A 429 -16.60 -41.14 -34.67
C GLU A 429 -16.44 -39.78 -35.39
N ARG A 430 -17.50 -39.24 -36.01
CA ARG A 430 -17.48 -37.89 -36.60
C ARG A 430 -17.27 -36.80 -35.55
N PHE A 431 -17.96 -36.88 -34.42
CA PHE A 431 -17.73 -35.95 -33.29
C PHE A 431 -16.31 -36.07 -32.72
N GLY A 432 -15.76 -37.29 -32.64
CA GLY A 432 -14.37 -37.52 -32.23
C GLY A 432 -13.35 -36.89 -33.18
N ARG A 433 -13.58 -37.01 -34.50
CA ARG A 433 -12.71 -36.41 -35.53
C ARG A 433 -12.81 -34.88 -35.57
N GLU A 434 -13.99 -34.30 -35.40
CA GLU A 434 -14.15 -32.83 -35.29
C GLU A 434 -13.51 -32.26 -34.03
N LYS A 435 -13.60 -32.98 -32.90
CA LYS A 435 -12.95 -32.56 -31.65
C LYS A 435 -11.42 -32.68 -31.71
N ALA A 436 -10.90 -33.71 -32.40
CA ALA A 436 -9.47 -33.85 -32.67
C ALA A 436 -8.95 -32.77 -33.64
N ALA A 437 -9.71 -32.45 -34.69
CA ALA A 437 -9.36 -31.37 -35.62
C ALA A 437 -9.39 -29.97 -34.96
N GLN A 438 -10.31 -29.72 -34.03
CA GLN A 438 -10.32 -28.49 -33.23
C GLN A 438 -9.13 -28.43 -32.23
N ALA A 439 -8.73 -29.56 -31.65
CA ALA A 439 -7.55 -29.63 -30.78
C ALA A 439 -6.22 -29.46 -31.56
N GLU A 440 -6.15 -29.97 -32.78
CA GLU A 440 -5.01 -29.76 -33.69
C GLU A 440 -4.94 -28.31 -34.19
N ALA A 441 -6.08 -27.66 -34.46
CA ALA A 441 -6.12 -26.24 -34.84
C ALA A 441 -5.68 -25.33 -33.68
N LEU A 442 -6.12 -25.61 -32.44
CA LEU A 442 -5.71 -24.87 -31.25
C LEU A 442 -4.22 -25.07 -30.89
N THR A 443 -3.67 -26.26 -31.12
CA THR A 443 -2.25 -26.52 -30.89
C THR A 443 -1.35 -25.91 -31.97
N ALA A 444 -1.83 -25.82 -33.23
CA ALA A 444 -1.17 -25.08 -34.29
C ALA A 444 -1.10 -23.56 -34.00
N GLU A 445 -2.21 -22.92 -33.60
CA GLU A 445 -2.22 -21.50 -33.19
C GLU A 445 -1.33 -21.23 -31.98
N GLN A 446 -1.30 -22.13 -30.98
CA GLN A 446 -0.39 -22.01 -29.84
C GLN A 446 1.09 -22.14 -30.23
N SER A 447 1.41 -22.92 -31.26
CA SER A 447 2.78 -23.06 -31.77
C SER A 447 3.22 -21.83 -32.58
N GLU A 448 2.32 -21.20 -33.34
CA GLU A 448 2.57 -19.96 -34.07
C GLU A 448 2.77 -18.77 -33.13
N LEU A 449 1.93 -18.66 -32.08
CA LEU A 449 2.08 -17.64 -31.04
C LEU A 449 3.40 -17.79 -30.25
N LYS A 450 3.83 -19.02 -29.96
CA LYS A 450 5.14 -19.28 -29.33
C LYS A 450 6.30 -18.90 -30.25
N SER A 451 6.21 -19.17 -31.56
CA SER A 451 7.24 -18.77 -32.52
C SER A 451 7.33 -17.25 -32.70
N ALA A 452 6.19 -16.54 -32.66
CA ALA A 452 6.12 -15.09 -32.73
C ALA A 452 6.70 -14.44 -31.46
N LEU A 453 6.46 -15.03 -30.29
CA LEU A 453 7.03 -14.59 -29.01
C LEU A 453 8.55 -14.79 -28.95
N GLU A 454 9.07 -15.91 -29.46
CA GLU A 454 10.51 -16.16 -29.56
C GLU A 454 11.19 -15.19 -30.55
N ALA A 455 10.55 -14.84 -31.68
CA ALA A 455 11.07 -13.86 -32.62
C ALA A 455 11.13 -12.43 -32.04
N GLU A 456 10.20 -12.07 -31.16
CA GLU A 456 10.18 -10.80 -30.42
C GLU A 456 11.27 -10.75 -29.33
N LYS A 457 11.52 -11.88 -28.65
CA LYS A 457 12.65 -12.04 -27.71
C LYS A 457 14.02 -11.90 -28.36
N VAL A 458 14.18 -12.39 -29.60
CA VAL A 458 15.43 -12.22 -30.35
C VAL A 458 15.63 -10.75 -30.75
N ARG A 459 14.57 -10.04 -31.17
CA ARG A 459 14.65 -8.60 -31.49
C ARG A 459 14.94 -7.72 -30.29
N THR A 460 14.38 -8.03 -29.13
CA THR A 460 14.67 -7.31 -27.88
C THR A 460 16.08 -7.64 -27.35
N GLY A 461 16.57 -8.86 -27.54
CA GLY A 461 17.96 -9.24 -27.27
C GLY A 461 18.98 -8.51 -28.16
N GLU A 462 18.69 -8.36 -29.46
CA GLU A 462 19.57 -7.62 -30.39
C GLU A 462 19.62 -6.11 -30.11
N LEU A 463 18.51 -5.52 -29.64
CA LEU A 463 18.48 -4.13 -29.18
C LEU A 463 19.23 -3.95 -27.84
N GLY A 464 19.14 -4.93 -26.94
CA GLY A 464 19.93 -4.98 -25.71
C GLY A 464 21.44 -5.07 -25.98
N ALA A 465 21.86 -5.89 -26.94
CA ALA A 465 23.27 -6.01 -27.33
C ALA A 465 23.82 -4.73 -27.97
N LYS A 466 23.00 -4.00 -28.75
CA LYS A 466 23.38 -2.70 -29.34
C LYS A 466 23.48 -1.58 -28.30
N LEU A 467 22.65 -1.60 -27.26
CA LEU A 467 22.73 -0.67 -26.13
C LEU A 467 23.93 -0.95 -25.21
N ALA A 468 24.27 -2.22 -24.99
CA ALA A 468 25.47 -2.60 -24.24
C ALA A 468 26.76 -2.20 -24.98
N ALA A 469 26.85 -2.44 -26.29
CA ALA A 469 27.99 -2.03 -27.09
C ALA A 469 28.19 -0.50 -27.15
N ALA A 470 27.10 0.27 -27.21
CA ALA A 470 27.15 1.73 -27.12
C ALA A 470 27.56 2.24 -25.73
N GLY A 471 27.21 1.50 -24.67
CA GLY A 471 27.65 1.76 -23.30
C GLY A 471 29.15 1.52 -23.11
N ASP A 472 29.68 0.45 -23.70
CA ASP A 472 31.11 0.09 -23.62
C ASP A 472 31.99 1.07 -24.43
N GLU A 473 31.54 1.55 -25.58
CA GLU A 473 32.24 2.59 -26.36
C GLU A 473 32.28 3.94 -25.61
N LEU A 474 31.19 4.33 -24.94
CA LEU A 474 31.16 5.55 -24.13
C LEU A 474 32.07 5.44 -22.89
N ASN A 475 32.11 4.28 -22.24
CA ASN A 475 33.01 4.03 -21.11
C ASN A 475 34.48 4.00 -21.55
N ALA A 476 34.80 3.42 -22.72
CA ALA A 476 36.15 3.45 -23.26
C ALA A 476 36.63 4.88 -23.59
N GLU A 477 35.74 5.72 -24.12
CA GLU A 477 36.01 7.14 -24.42
C GLU A 477 36.22 7.97 -23.14
N VAL A 478 35.44 7.70 -22.09
CA VAL A 478 35.59 8.33 -20.76
C VAL A 478 36.91 7.93 -20.11
N MET A 479 37.28 6.64 -20.17
CA MET A 479 38.56 6.17 -19.61
C MET A 479 39.77 6.67 -20.39
N ARG A 480 39.64 6.91 -21.71
CA ARG A 480 40.69 7.55 -22.53
C ARG A 480 40.90 9.02 -22.11
N ARG A 481 39.82 9.77 -21.85
CA ARG A 481 39.89 11.16 -21.35
C ARG A 481 40.41 11.26 -19.91
N ILE A 482 40.15 10.27 -19.06
CA ILE A 482 40.70 10.22 -17.71
C ILE A 482 42.22 9.99 -17.78
N LYS A 483 42.70 9.04 -18.58
CA LYS A 483 44.13 8.80 -18.78
C LYS A 483 44.87 10.01 -19.36
N GLU A 484 44.30 10.69 -20.35
CA GLU A 484 44.89 11.91 -20.91
C GLU A 484 45.00 13.04 -19.87
N LYS A 485 44.01 13.16 -18.97
CA LYS A 485 44.06 14.14 -17.87
C LYS A 485 45.04 13.76 -16.77
N GLU A 486 45.17 12.48 -16.45
CA GLU A 486 46.17 11.97 -15.50
C GLU A 486 47.60 12.16 -16.01
N GLU A 487 47.84 11.96 -17.31
CA GLU A 487 49.14 12.21 -17.92
C GLU A 487 49.51 13.71 -17.92
N LEU A 488 48.54 14.59 -18.19
CA LEU A 488 48.74 16.04 -18.09
C LEU A 488 48.99 16.51 -16.64
N PHE A 489 48.30 15.91 -15.67
CA PHE A 489 48.49 16.21 -14.25
C PHE A 489 49.86 15.74 -13.75
N ASN A 490 50.29 14.53 -14.12
CA ASN A 490 51.61 14.00 -13.77
C ASN A 490 52.75 14.80 -14.40
N LYS A 491 52.56 15.34 -15.61
CA LYS A 491 53.54 16.21 -16.28
C LYS A 491 53.67 17.58 -15.58
N ALA A 492 52.56 18.16 -15.14
CA ALA A 492 52.54 19.41 -14.37
C ALA A 492 53.17 19.23 -12.98
N LEU A 493 52.96 18.07 -12.34
CA LEU A 493 53.57 17.75 -11.04
C LEU A 493 55.10 17.64 -11.15
N ALA A 494 55.61 16.98 -12.19
CA ALA A 494 57.04 16.84 -12.43
C ALA A 494 57.74 18.19 -12.73
N GLU A 495 57.07 19.10 -13.45
CA GLU A 495 57.59 20.45 -13.71
C GLU A 495 57.59 21.33 -12.45
N ALA A 496 56.60 21.18 -11.56
CA ALA A 496 56.53 21.86 -10.27
C ALA A 496 57.55 21.34 -9.25
N GLU A 497 57.90 20.05 -9.31
CA GLU A 497 58.96 19.47 -8.47
C GLU A 497 60.36 19.87 -8.96
N ALA A 498 60.56 19.97 -10.28
CA ALA A 498 61.82 20.45 -10.86
C ALA A 498 62.09 21.94 -10.57
N SER A 499 61.06 22.79 -10.48
CA SER A 499 61.22 24.19 -10.08
C SER A 499 61.55 24.33 -8.59
N ARG A 500 60.90 23.56 -7.72
CA ARG A 500 61.20 23.52 -6.27
C ARG A 500 62.58 22.96 -5.96
N ALA A 501 63.09 22.01 -6.73
CA ALA A 501 64.46 21.49 -6.58
C ALA A 501 65.52 22.55 -6.92
N ARG A 502 65.27 23.39 -7.93
CA ARG A 502 66.18 24.50 -8.32
C ARG A 502 66.20 25.62 -7.29
N GLU A 503 65.06 25.93 -6.65
CA GLU A 503 64.98 26.92 -5.57
C GLU A 503 65.65 26.43 -4.28
N ARG A 504 65.51 25.14 -3.93
CA ARG A 504 66.18 24.55 -2.76
C ARG A 504 67.71 24.58 -2.88
N ALA A 505 68.25 24.24 -4.04
CA ALA A 505 69.69 24.30 -4.29
C ALA A 505 70.26 25.74 -4.20
N ALA A 506 69.48 26.75 -4.61
CA ALA A 506 69.85 28.16 -4.50
C ALA A 506 69.78 28.68 -3.04
N SER A 507 68.86 28.16 -2.23
CA SER A 507 68.77 28.51 -0.80
C SER A 507 69.84 27.84 0.07
N GLU A 508 70.25 26.61 -0.24
CA GLU A 508 71.29 25.89 0.51
C GLU A 508 72.69 26.49 0.29
N ALA A 509 72.97 27.03 -0.90
CA ALA A 509 74.22 27.73 -1.17
C ALA A 509 74.36 29.03 -0.35
N ARG A 510 73.26 29.72 -0.06
CA ARG A 510 73.24 30.96 0.75
C ARG A 510 73.27 30.67 2.26
N ALA A 511 72.75 29.52 2.69
CA ALA A 511 72.76 29.12 4.10
C ALA A 511 74.17 28.75 4.60
N LYS A 512 74.96 28.04 3.79
CA LYS A 512 76.32 27.58 4.15
C LYS A 512 77.34 28.72 4.34
N GLU A 513 77.11 29.88 3.73
CA GLU A 513 77.96 31.07 3.90
C GLU A 513 77.64 31.80 5.23
N SER A 514 76.39 31.71 5.71
CA SER A 514 75.94 32.32 6.97
C SER A 514 76.24 31.47 8.22
N GLU A 515 76.33 30.14 8.09
CA GLU A 515 76.64 29.20 9.17
C GLU A 515 78.08 29.37 9.70
N SER A 516 79.06 29.58 8.81
CA SER A 516 80.48 29.68 9.20
C SER A 516 80.81 30.90 10.10
N LEU A 517 79.95 31.92 10.07
CA LEU A 517 80.06 33.12 10.91
C LEU A 517 79.23 33.01 12.20
N ALA A 518 78.21 32.14 12.23
CA ALA A 518 77.38 31.90 13.40
C ALA A 518 78.05 30.93 14.39
N ASP A 519 78.79 29.93 13.91
CA ASP A 519 79.41 28.89 14.75
C ASP A 519 80.48 29.44 15.71
N LYS A 520 81.20 30.51 15.32
CA LYS A 520 82.16 31.18 16.21
C LYS A 520 81.50 32.01 17.31
N ARG A 521 80.27 32.49 17.10
CA ARG A 521 79.51 33.26 18.12
C ARG A 521 78.68 32.36 19.03
N PHE A 522 78.32 31.17 18.56
CA PHE A 522 77.54 30.20 19.33
C PHE A 522 78.38 29.48 20.42
N ALA A 523 79.66 29.23 20.16
CA ALA A 523 80.57 28.61 21.12
C ALA A 523 80.76 29.45 22.41
N ASP A 524 80.87 30.78 22.27
CA ASP A 524 81.05 31.69 23.42
C ASP A 524 79.74 31.91 24.20
N MET A 525 78.57 31.87 23.53
CA MET A 525 77.27 31.96 24.20
C MET A 525 76.83 30.66 24.88
N SER A 526 77.22 29.49 24.35
CA SER A 526 76.91 28.18 24.92
C SER A 526 77.54 27.99 26.31
N ALA A 527 78.77 28.47 26.52
CA ALA A 527 79.45 28.40 27.80
C ALA A 527 78.81 29.29 28.89
N ALA A 528 78.21 30.41 28.50
CA ALA A 528 77.45 31.30 29.41
C ALA A 528 76.03 30.78 29.68
N ALA A 529 75.40 30.13 28.70
CA ALA A 529 74.08 29.52 28.84
C ALA A 529 74.09 28.28 29.77
N ALA A 530 75.17 27.49 29.76
CA ALA A 530 75.31 26.31 30.62
C ALA A 530 75.32 26.65 32.12
N ARG A 531 75.84 27.82 32.52
CA ARG A 531 75.84 28.28 33.92
C ARG A 531 74.45 28.80 34.36
N ARG A 532 73.73 29.48 33.46
CA ARG A 532 72.34 29.93 33.69
C ARG A 532 71.32 28.79 33.68
N ALA A 533 71.57 27.73 32.91
CA ALA A 533 70.69 26.55 32.87
C ALA A 533 70.68 25.79 34.22
N GLY A 534 71.83 25.68 34.91
CA GLY A 534 71.90 25.04 36.22
C GLY A 534 71.14 25.78 37.34
N GLU A 535 71.11 27.11 37.29
CA GLU A 535 70.35 27.94 38.24
C GLU A 535 68.84 27.88 37.96
N LEU A 536 68.45 27.91 36.68
CA LEU A 536 67.04 27.80 36.24
C LEU A 536 66.45 26.42 36.49
N GLU A 537 67.22 25.33 36.36
CA GLU A 537 66.73 23.99 36.68
C GLU A 537 66.41 23.79 38.17
N SER A 538 67.13 24.47 39.07
CA SER A 538 66.85 24.43 40.51
C SER A 538 65.55 25.15 40.86
N MET A 539 65.27 26.27 40.17
CA MET A 539 64.07 27.09 40.34
C MET A 539 62.84 26.43 39.70
N VAL A 540 63.01 25.79 38.53
CA VAL A 540 61.95 25.02 37.87
C VAL A 540 61.53 23.81 38.70
N ARG A 541 62.45 23.13 39.40
CA ARG A 541 62.09 22.02 40.31
C ARG A 541 61.32 22.51 41.54
N SER A 542 61.61 23.70 42.06
CA SER A 542 60.85 24.29 43.18
C SER A 542 59.45 24.73 42.73
N MET A 543 59.32 25.38 41.57
CA MET A 543 58.02 25.75 41.01
C MET A 543 57.18 24.53 40.59
N GLN A 544 57.79 23.46 40.09
CA GLN A 544 57.08 22.23 39.74
C GLN A 544 56.53 21.51 40.99
N ALA A 545 57.20 21.61 42.14
CA ALA A 545 56.70 21.09 43.41
C ALA A 545 55.51 21.89 43.95
N GLU A 546 55.53 23.23 43.81
CA GLU A 546 54.41 24.11 44.18
C GLU A 546 53.22 23.95 43.23
N LEU A 547 53.47 23.85 41.92
CA LEU A 547 52.43 23.62 40.92
C LEU A 547 51.77 22.24 41.09
N ALA A 548 52.51 21.21 41.51
CA ALA A 548 51.96 19.90 41.82
C ALA A 548 51.06 19.92 43.07
N ALA A 549 51.45 20.66 44.11
CA ALA A 549 50.65 20.86 45.31
C ALA A 549 49.35 21.65 45.03
N GLU A 550 49.43 22.68 44.18
CA GLU A 550 48.27 23.50 43.80
C GLU A 550 47.32 22.74 42.86
N LYS A 551 47.86 21.95 41.92
CA LYS A 551 47.08 21.08 41.03
C LYS A 551 46.36 19.96 41.79
N GLN A 552 46.95 19.43 42.86
CA GLN A 552 46.29 18.44 43.72
C GLN A 552 45.15 19.07 44.55
N LYS A 553 45.28 20.34 44.93
CA LYS A 553 44.24 21.13 45.62
C LYS A 553 43.09 21.54 44.67
N SER A 554 43.40 21.87 43.41
CA SER A 554 42.38 22.18 42.40
C SER A 554 41.63 20.94 41.92
N LEU A 555 42.32 19.78 41.84
CA LEU A 555 41.69 18.51 41.49
C LEU A 555 40.76 17.98 42.59
N SER A 556 41.09 18.16 43.87
CA SER A 556 40.16 17.82 44.96
C SER A 556 38.94 18.73 44.99
N ALA A 557 39.13 20.05 44.78
CA ALA A 557 38.01 21.00 44.70
C ALA A 557 37.11 20.77 43.47
N ALA A 558 37.69 20.37 42.32
CA ALA A 558 36.94 20.00 41.14
C ALA A 558 36.18 18.66 41.31
N ALA A 559 36.78 17.69 42.01
CA ALA A 559 36.11 16.42 42.31
C ALA A 559 34.90 16.61 43.26
N ASP A 560 35.00 17.51 44.23
CA ASP A 560 33.88 17.84 45.12
C ASP A 560 32.77 18.63 44.41
N ALA A 561 33.14 19.50 43.46
CA ALA A 561 32.18 20.23 42.61
C ALA A 561 31.45 19.31 41.60
N VAL A 562 32.15 18.31 41.06
CA VAL A 562 31.54 17.29 40.18
C VAL A 562 30.58 16.41 40.98
N LYS A 563 30.93 15.97 42.19
CA LYS A 563 30.01 15.22 43.06
C LYS A 563 28.77 16.02 43.46
N ALA A 564 28.90 17.32 43.69
CA ALA A 564 27.75 18.19 43.96
C ALA A 564 26.82 18.30 42.73
N ARG A 565 27.39 18.42 41.52
CA ARG A 565 26.63 18.43 40.26
C ARG A 565 25.99 17.08 39.93
N GLU A 566 26.67 15.97 40.23
CA GLU A 566 26.11 14.62 40.07
C GLU A 566 24.89 14.43 40.98
N GLY A 567 24.95 14.91 42.23
CA GLY A 567 23.79 14.91 43.13
C GLY A 567 22.61 15.77 42.66
N GLU A 568 22.87 16.91 42.02
CA GLU A 568 21.82 17.75 41.41
C GLU A 568 21.22 17.10 40.14
N PHE A 569 22.05 16.45 39.32
CA PHE A 569 21.60 15.69 38.16
C PHE A 569 20.79 14.45 38.53
N GLU A 570 21.19 13.71 39.57
CA GLU A 570 20.43 12.57 40.08
C GLU A 570 19.07 13.01 40.64
N LYS A 571 19.01 14.17 41.30
CA LYS A 571 17.75 14.75 41.78
C LYS A 571 16.85 15.19 40.62
N ALA A 572 17.41 15.83 39.58
CA ALA A 572 16.66 16.20 38.38
C ALA A 572 16.14 14.97 37.61
N LEU A 573 16.94 13.89 37.52
CA LEU A 573 16.52 12.62 36.93
C LEU A 573 15.46 11.90 37.78
N ALA A 574 15.52 12.01 39.11
CA ALA A 574 14.49 11.48 40.00
C ALA A 574 13.16 12.23 39.84
N ASP A 575 13.20 13.57 39.73
CA ASP A 575 12.03 14.41 39.50
C ASP A 575 11.43 14.16 38.11
N GLN A 576 12.28 13.96 37.08
CA GLN A 576 11.83 13.62 35.73
C GLN A 576 11.22 12.21 35.67
N ARG A 577 11.79 11.23 36.38
CA ARG A 577 11.21 9.88 36.52
C ARG A 577 9.89 9.91 37.28
N SER A 578 9.75 10.78 38.29
CA SER A 578 8.50 10.99 39.02
C SER A 578 7.42 11.63 38.15
N MET A 579 7.76 12.62 37.32
CA MET A 579 6.82 13.21 36.37
C MET A 579 6.38 12.19 35.31
N LEU A 580 7.32 11.40 34.76
CA LEU A 580 7.00 10.37 33.79
C LEU A 580 6.17 9.22 34.39
N SER A 581 6.38 8.87 35.67
CA SER A 581 5.52 7.88 36.33
C SER A 581 4.12 8.43 36.60
N ALA A 582 3.99 9.69 37.00
CA ALA A 582 2.70 10.35 37.18
C ALA A 582 1.93 10.52 35.86
N GLU A 583 2.65 10.79 34.76
CA GLU A 583 2.07 10.87 33.42
C GLU A 583 1.65 9.48 32.91
N LYS A 584 2.46 8.45 33.18
CA LYS A 584 2.11 7.06 32.90
C LYS A 584 0.88 6.61 33.69
N GLU A 585 0.78 6.91 34.98
CA GLU A 585 -0.40 6.62 35.81
C GLU A 585 -1.64 7.38 35.32
N ARG A 586 -1.48 8.63 34.86
CA ARG A 586 -2.57 9.40 34.27
C ARG A 586 -3.05 8.79 32.95
N LEU A 587 -2.14 8.34 32.09
CA LEU A 587 -2.46 7.68 30.82
C LEU A 587 -3.07 6.29 31.04
N GLU A 588 -2.58 5.51 32.00
CA GLU A 588 -3.19 4.24 32.43
C GLU A 588 -4.59 4.47 33.03
N GLY A 589 -4.79 5.57 33.77
CA GLY A 589 -6.11 6.00 34.24
C GLY A 589 -7.08 6.34 33.10
N LEU A 590 -6.62 7.04 32.07
CA LEU A 590 -7.43 7.36 30.89
C LEU A 590 -7.72 6.13 30.01
N LEU A 591 -6.74 5.23 29.84
CA LEU A 591 -6.92 3.97 29.13
C LEU A 591 -7.90 3.05 29.86
N SER A 592 -7.77 2.88 31.17
CA SER A 592 -8.73 2.09 31.94
C SER A 592 -10.14 2.71 31.96
N GLY A 593 -10.25 4.05 31.89
CA GLY A 593 -11.52 4.74 31.72
C GLY A 593 -12.14 4.50 30.34
N ALA A 594 -11.33 4.54 29.28
CA ALA A 594 -11.77 4.25 27.91
C ALA A 594 -12.14 2.76 27.74
N GLU A 595 -11.41 1.85 28.35
CA GLU A 595 -11.73 0.42 28.39
C GLU A 595 -13.04 0.15 29.12
N LYS A 596 -13.27 0.77 30.29
CA LYS A 596 -14.54 0.66 31.01
C LYS A 596 -15.72 1.25 30.21
N SER A 597 -15.50 2.34 29.47
CA SER A 597 -16.51 2.94 28.58
C SER A 597 -16.81 2.04 27.37
N ALA A 598 -15.77 1.42 26.79
CA ALA A 598 -15.92 0.46 25.69
C ALA A 598 -16.59 -0.83 26.16
N GLU A 599 -16.29 -1.32 27.37
CA GLU A 599 -16.96 -2.46 27.98
C GLU A 599 -18.42 -2.16 28.32
N ALA A 600 -18.73 -0.96 28.83
CA ALA A 600 -20.10 -0.52 29.05
C ALA A 600 -20.90 -0.45 27.73
N SER A 601 -20.29 0.10 26.68
CA SER A 601 -20.89 0.14 25.33
C SER A 601 -21.09 -1.26 24.75
N ARG A 602 -20.13 -2.18 24.95
CA ARG A 602 -20.26 -3.59 24.55
C ARG A 602 -21.28 -4.35 25.37
N ALA A 603 -21.49 -3.98 26.64
CA ALA A 603 -22.53 -4.55 27.50
C ALA A 603 -23.92 -4.05 27.08
N GLU A 604 -24.03 -2.77 26.70
CA GLU A 604 -25.26 -2.18 26.17
C GLU A 604 -25.65 -2.78 24.81
N VAL A 605 -24.69 -2.97 23.90
CA VAL A 605 -24.94 -3.68 22.63
C VAL A 605 -25.36 -5.13 22.87
N ARG A 606 -24.74 -5.84 23.82
CA ARG A 606 -25.17 -7.19 24.20
C ARG A 606 -26.58 -7.20 24.80
N SER A 607 -26.92 -6.24 25.64
CA SER A 607 -28.27 -6.05 26.18
C SER A 607 -29.31 -5.79 25.08
N LEU A 608 -28.99 -4.96 24.09
CA LEU A 608 -29.90 -4.68 22.97
C LEU A 608 -30.06 -5.90 22.04
N LEU A 609 -29.00 -6.67 21.83
CA LEU A 609 -29.07 -7.93 21.07
C LEU A 609 -29.88 -9.00 21.80
N GLU A 610 -29.75 -9.11 23.12
CA GLU A 610 -30.58 -9.98 23.95
C GLU A 610 -32.05 -9.54 23.96
N ALA A 611 -32.32 -8.23 24.01
CA ALA A 611 -33.67 -7.68 23.91
C ALA A 611 -34.32 -7.98 22.54
N ASN A 612 -33.57 -7.82 21.44
CA ASN A 612 -34.03 -8.19 20.10
C ASN A 612 -34.27 -9.70 19.96
N ARG A 613 -33.41 -10.53 20.58
CA ARG A 613 -33.60 -11.97 20.59
C ARG A 613 -34.86 -12.37 21.36
N ARG A 614 -35.11 -11.77 22.52
CA ARG A 614 -36.34 -12.00 23.31
C ARG A 614 -37.58 -11.55 22.55
N ALA A 615 -37.54 -10.39 21.89
CA ALA A 615 -38.65 -9.92 21.06
C ALA A 615 -38.93 -10.88 19.88
N GLY A 616 -37.89 -11.47 19.28
CA GLY A 616 -38.03 -12.51 18.26
C GLY A 616 -38.61 -13.82 18.81
N GLU A 617 -38.16 -14.26 19.98
CA GLU A 617 -38.68 -15.45 20.66
C GLU A 617 -40.16 -15.27 21.07
N GLU A 618 -40.57 -14.07 21.50
CA GLU A 618 -41.96 -13.73 21.81
C GLU A 618 -42.86 -13.72 20.57
N LEU A 619 -42.34 -13.25 19.42
CA LEU A 619 -43.04 -13.30 18.13
C LEU A 619 -43.27 -14.75 17.66
N ILE A 620 -42.24 -15.60 17.74
CA ILE A 620 -42.34 -17.03 17.41
C ILE A 620 -43.31 -17.74 18.37
N ALA A 621 -43.30 -17.37 19.66
CA ALA A 621 -44.26 -17.89 20.64
C ALA A 621 -45.71 -17.44 20.35
N ALA A 622 -45.91 -16.22 19.84
CA ALA A 622 -47.23 -15.73 19.43
C ALA A 622 -47.74 -16.45 18.16
N GLU A 623 -46.88 -16.64 17.16
CA GLU A 623 -47.22 -17.36 15.91
C GLU A 623 -47.54 -18.84 16.16
N SER A 624 -46.79 -19.49 17.06
CA SER A 624 -47.06 -20.90 17.43
C SER A 624 -48.34 -21.07 18.25
N ARG A 625 -48.73 -20.09 19.07
CA ARG A 625 -50.05 -20.06 19.73
C ARG A 625 -51.18 -19.90 18.72
N PHE A 626 -51.06 -18.95 17.80
CA PHE A 626 -52.04 -18.73 16.75
C PHE A 626 -52.21 -19.95 15.83
N SER A 627 -51.11 -20.64 15.53
CA SER A 627 -51.12 -21.87 14.71
C SER A 627 -51.78 -23.05 15.44
N ARG A 628 -51.64 -23.16 16.77
CA ARG A 628 -52.37 -24.17 17.56
C ARG A 628 -53.86 -23.88 17.61
N GLU A 629 -54.25 -22.63 17.84
CA GLU A 629 -55.66 -22.23 17.88
C GLU A 629 -56.36 -22.52 16.53
N LEU A 630 -55.68 -22.30 15.40
CA LEU A 630 -56.19 -22.69 14.08
C LEU A 630 -56.30 -24.21 13.87
N GLY A 631 -55.37 -24.99 14.43
CA GLY A 631 -55.39 -26.45 14.38
C GLY A 631 -56.54 -27.05 15.21
N GLU A 632 -56.79 -26.51 16.40
CA GLU A 632 -57.88 -26.96 17.28
C GLU A 632 -59.26 -26.69 16.67
N VAL A 633 -59.44 -25.55 15.99
CA VAL A 633 -60.68 -25.22 15.28
C VAL A 633 -60.93 -26.16 14.09
N ARG A 634 -59.88 -26.57 13.36
CA ARG A 634 -60.01 -27.55 12.26
C ARG A 634 -60.36 -28.96 12.73
N ALA A 635 -59.71 -29.42 13.81
CA ALA A 635 -59.97 -30.75 14.36
C ALA A 635 -61.39 -30.89 14.94
N ALA A 636 -61.94 -29.80 15.47
CA ALA A 636 -63.34 -29.76 15.93
C ALA A 636 -64.33 -29.88 14.75
N ALA A 637 -64.05 -29.21 13.63
CA ALA A 637 -64.91 -29.25 12.44
C ALA A 637 -64.89 -30.62 11.72
N GLU A 638 -63.74 -31.30 11.66
CA GLU A 638 -63.63 -32.64 11.06
C GLU A 638 -64.38 -33.71 11.86
N LYS A 639 -64.35 -33.66 13.19
CA LYS A 639 -65.10 -34.60 14.04
C LYS A 639 -66.61 -34.44 13.89
N GLU A 640 -67.09 -33.22 13.66
CA GLU A 640 -68.51 -32.95 13.41
C GLU A 640 -68.95 -33.43 12.01
N ALA A 641 -68.06 -33.41 11.02
CA ALA A 641 -68.32 -33.91 9.67
C ALA A 641 -68.35 -35.45 9.60
N GLN A 642 -67.43 -36.13 10.28
CA GLN A 642 -67.39 -37.60 10.31
C GLN A 642 -68.62 -38.21 11.02
N ALA A 643 -69.07 -37.62 12.12
CA ALA A 643 -70.27 -38.08 12.83
C ALA A 643 -71.54 -38.04 11.96
N ARG A 644 -71.63 -37.09 11.01
CA ARG A 644 -72.78 -36.94 10.09
C ARG A 644 -72.75 -37.92 8.90
N VAL A 645 -71.58 -38.46 8.55
CA VAL A 645 -71.43 -39.41 7.43
C VAL A 645 -71.73 -40.84 7.87
N GLU A 646 -71.33 -41.23 9.08
CA GLU A 646 -71.60 -42.57 9.62
C GLU A 646 -73.10 -42.79 9.90
N GLU A 647 -73.83 -41.75 10.28
CA GLU A 647 -75.28 -41.79 10.49
C GLU A 647 -76.08 -41.99 9.18
N ALA A 648 -75.51 -41.58 8.03
CA ALA A 648 -76.19 -41.64 6.73
C ALA A 648 -76.07 -42.99 6.00
N VAL A 649 -75.04 -43.79 6.31
CA VAL A 649 -74.74 -45.04 5.57
C VAL A 649 -75.39 -46.28 6.21
N GLY A 650 -75.76 -46.22 7.49
CA GLY A 650 -76.30 -47.38 8.24
C GLY A 650 -77.68 -47.91 7.82
N VAL A 651 -78.44 -47.20 6.98
CA VAL A 651 -79.88 -47.50 6.78
C VAL A 651 -80.21 -48.22 5.47
N ARG A 652 -79.25 -48.50 4.56
CA ARG A 652 -79.64 -48.81 3.17
C ARG A 652 -79.00 -49.99 2.43
N THR A 653 -78.61 -51.08 3.07
CA THR A 653 -78.12 -52.25 2.32
C THR A 653 -78.53 -53.61 2.92
N ALA A 654 -79.73 -54.08 2.56
CA ALA A 654 -80.16 -55.48 2.75
C ALA A 654 -80.59 -56.19 1.44
N ALA A 655 -80.65 -55.49 0.30
CA ALA A 655 -81.09 -56.08 -0.99
C ALA A 655 -80.00 -56.16 -2.08
N LEU A 656 -78.77 -55.71 -1.81
CA LEU A 656 -77.65 -55.70 -2.79
C LEU A 656 -76.75 -56.95 -2.73
N ALA A 657 -77.08 -57.95 -1.91
CA ALA A 657 -76.21 -59.10 -1.67
C ALA A 657 -76.03 -60.04 -2.88
N GLY A 658 -77.05 -60.19 -3.75
CA GLY A 658 -76.98 -61.07 -4.92
C GLY A 658 -76.27 -60.47 -6.14
N ALA A 659 -76.47 -59.17 -6.41
CA ALA A 659 -75.77 -58.47 -7.48
C ALA A 659 -74.29 -58.18 -7.15
N LEU A 660 -73.92 -58.25 -5.86
CA LEU A 660 -72.55 -58.13 -5.38
C LEU A 660 -71.68 -59.33 -5.73
N GLU A 661 -72.23 -60.52 -5.98
CA GLU A 661 -71.43 -61.72 -6.28
C GLU A 661 -70.90 -61.70 -7.72
N ASP A 662 -71.75 -61.33 -8.68
CA ASP A 662 -71.34 -61.15 -10.08
C ASP A 662 -70.44 -59.92 -10.24
N LEU A 663 -70.71 -58.82 -9.52
CA LEU A 663 -69.83 -57.66 -9.46
C LEU A 663 -68.51 -57.94 -8.75
N LYS A 664 -68.43 -58.88 -7.79
CA LYS A 664 -67.16 -59.31 -7.18
C LYS A 664 -66.27 -60.04 -8.17
N SER A 665 -66.83 -60.82 -9.10
CA SER A 665 -66.04 -61.50 -10.14
C SER A 665 -65.44 -60.51 -11.14
N VAL A 666 -66.23 -59.51 -11.57
CA VAL A 666 -65.78 -58.44 -12.45
C VAL A 666 -64.84 -57.47 -11.72
N LYS A 667 -65.08 -57.21 -10.43
CA LYS A 667 -64.19 -56.44 -9.55
C LYS A 667 -62.86 -57.15 -9.35
N GLY A 668 -62.83 -58.47 -9.18
CA GLY A 668 -61.57 -59.24 -9.11
C GLY A 668 -60.76 -59.15 -10.39
N ALA A 669 -61.40 -59.28 -11.56
CA ALA A 669 -60.72 -59.12 -12.85
C ALA A 669 -60.24 -57.67 -13.10
N LEU A 670 -60.96 -56.67 -12.58
CA LEU A 670 -60.55 -55.26 -12.62
C LEU A 670 -59.47 -54.96 -11.59
N GLU A 671 -59.50 -55.54 -10.40
CA GLU A 671 -58.47 -55.42 -9.35
C GLU A 671 -57.17 -56.06 -9.80
N ASP A 672 -57.21 -57.20 -10.50
CA ASP A 672 -56.01 -57.80 -11.11
C ASP A 672 -55.45 -56.92 -12.24
N LYS A 673 -56.32 -56.27 -13.02
CA LYS A 673 -55.91 -55.35 -14.07
C LYS A 673 -55.38 -54.03 -13.52
N VAL A 674 -55.97 -53.52 -12.44
CA VAL A 674 -55.50 -52.34 -11.71
C VAL A 674 -54.18 -52.64 -11.02
N SER A 675 -54.02 -53.81 -10.40
CA SER A 675 -52.76 -54.22 -9.76
C SER A 675 -51.63 -54.36 -10.79
N ARG A 676 -51.93 -54.88 -11.99
CA ARG A 676 -50.96 -54.90 -13.10
C ARG A 676 -50.62 -53.50 -13.58
N LEU A 677 -51.61 -52.63 -13.77
CA LEU A 677 -51.38 -51.25 -14.18
C LEU A 677 -50.66 -50.42 -13.10
N GLU A 678 -50.90 -50.69 -11.81
CA GLU A 678 -50.21 -50.07 -10.69
C GLU A 678 -48.76 -50.55 -10.57
N ASN A 679 -48.50 -51.83 -10.84
CA ASN A 679 -47.14 -52.37 -10.94
C ASN A 679 -46.42 -51.77 -12.15
N ASP A 680 -47.06 -51.68 -13.31
CA ASP A 680 -46.51 -51.03 -14.51
C ASP A 680 -46.26 -49.52 -14.26
N LEU A 681 -47.14 -48.84 -13.50
CA LEU A 681 -46.96 -47.45 -13.07
C LEU A 681 -45.85 -47.29 -12.04
N ALA A 682 -45.68 -48.25 -11.14
CA ALA A 682 -44.60 -48.26 -10.16
C ALA A 682 -43.26 -48.48 -10.88
N GLU A 683 -43.19 -49.41 -11.82
CA GLU A 683 -42.01 -49.63 -12.66
C GLU A 683 -41.69 -48.41 -13.53
N ALA A 684 -42.70 -47.76 -14.13
CA ALA A 684 -42.52 -46.53 -14.89
C ALA A 684 -42.07 -45.35 -14.01
N ARG A 685 -42.58 -45.24 -12.77
CA ARG A 685 -42.13 -44.24 -11.79
C ARG A 685 -40.70 -44.49 -11.31
N ASP A 686 -40.33 -45.75 -11.10
CA ASP A 686 -38.96 -46.11 -10.73
C ASP A 686 -37.97 -45.90 -11.88
N ALA A 687 -38.39 -46.13 -13.13
CA ALA A 687 -37.61 -45.81 -14.32
C ALA A 687 -37.47 -44.28 -14.51
N ALA A 688 -38.54 -43.51 -14.28
CA ALA A 688 -38.50 -42.05 -14.29
C ALA A 688 -37.60 -41.49 -13.16
N ALA A 689 -37.67 -42.05 -11.95
CA ALA A 689 -36.82 -41.63 -10.84
C ALA A 689 -35.33 -41.96 -11.07
N ARG A 690 -35.01 -43.07 -11.74
CA ARG A 690 -33.62 -43.41 -12.13
C ARG A 690 -33.08 -42.44 -13.18
N THR A 691 -33.86 -42.15 -14.22
CA THR A 691 -33.46 -41.19 -15.26
C THR A 691 -33.32 -39.78 -14.70
N GLU A 692 -34.18 -39.37 -13.76
CA GLU A 692 -34.07 -38.07 -13.10
C GLU A 692 -32.83 -37.98 -12.18
N ARG A 693 -32.48 -39.07 -11.47
CA ARG A 693 -31.23 -39.15 -10.68
C ARG A 693 -30.00 -39.08 -11.58
N GLU A 694 -30.00 -39.78 -12.71
CA GLU A 694 -28.91 -39.74 -13.69
C GLU A 694 -28.77 -38.36 -14.33
N TYR A 695 -29.88 -37.68 -14.63
CA TYR A 695 -29.87 -36.33 -15.17
C TYR A 695 -29.35 -35.30 -14.15
N ARG A 696 -29.79 -35.39 -12.89
CA ARG A 696 -29.29 -34.54 -11.80
C ARG A 696 -27.80 -34.79 -11.50
N ALA A 697 -27.34 -36.04 -11.57
CA ALA A 697 -25.93 -36.37 -11.39
C ALA A 697 -25.05 -35.81 -12.51
N ARG A 698 -25.53 -35.82 -13.77
CA ARG A 698 -24.83 -35.18 -14.89
C ARG A 698 -24.78 -33.67 -14.76
N HIS A 699 -25.89 -33.04 -14.39
CA HIS A 699 -25.95 -31.60 -14.17
C HIS A 699 -25.04 -31.15 -13.01
N ALA A 700 -25.00 -31.89 -11.90
CA ALA A 700 -24.11 -31.61 -10.78
C ALA A 700 -22.63 -31.76 -11.15
N PHE A 701 -22.28 -32.68 -12.03
CA PHE A 701 -20.92 -32.84 -12.54
C PHE A 701 -20.53 -31.69 -13.49
N GLU A 702 -21.43 -31.28 -14.38
CA GLU A 702 -21.22 -30.15 -15.30
C GLU A 702 -21.11 -28.81 -14.55
N ASP A 703 -21.95 -28.58 -13.53
CA ASP A 703 -21.88 -27.39 -12.67
C ASP A 703 -20.59 -27.37 -11.82
N SER A 704 -20.15 -28.52 -11.32
CA SER A 704 -18.87 -28.68 -10.60
C SER A 704 -17.67 -28.40 -11.53
N SER A 705 -17.70 -28.90 -12.76
CA SER A 705 -16.66 -28.66 -13.76
C SER A 705 -16.57 -27.17 -14.13
N ALA A 706 -17.71 -26.53 -14.40
CA ALA A 706 -17.79 -25.11 -14.75
C ALA A 706 -17.38 -24.19 -13.58
N LEU A 707 -17.65 -24.59 -12.33
CA LEU A 707 -17.14 -23.90 -11.15
C LEU A 707 -15.63 -24.07 -11.00
N SER A 708 -15.07 -25.26 -11.27
CA SER A 708 -13.63 -25.48 -11.23
C SER A 708 -12.88 -24.65 -12.29
N GLU A 709 -13.45 -24.52 -13.50
CA GLU A 709 -12.89 -23.72 -14.57
C GLU A 709 -12.92 -22.22 -14.24
N LYS A 710 -14.00 -21.73 -13.62
CA LYS A 710 -14.07 -20.35 -13.12
C LYS A 710 -13.11 -20.08 -11.97
N VAL A 711 -12.90 -21.05 -11.07
CA VAL A 711 -11.92 -20.91 -9.99
C VAL A 711 -10.50 -20.82 -10.58
N ALA A 712 -10.16 -21.69 -11.54
CA ALA A 712 -8.87 -21.64 -12.22
C ALA A 712 -8.66 -20.34 -13.02
N GLU A 713 -9.71 -19.83 -13.69
CA GLU A 713 -9.66 -18.54 -14.40
C GLU A 713 -9.47 -17.36 -13.44
N LEU A 714 -10.12 -17.39 -12.27
CA LEU A 714 -9.96 -16.37 -11.24
C LEU A 714 -8.57 -16.43 -10.60
N GLU A 715 -8.06 -17.62 -10.27
CA GLU A 715 -6.70 -17.81 -9.77
C GLU A 715 -5.66 -17.29 -10.77
N SER A 716 -5.80 -17.60 -12.07
CA SER A 716 -4.94 -17.06 -13.12
C SER A 716 -4.96 -15.53 -13.20
N ARG A 717 -6.14 -14.89 -13.02
CA ARG A 717 -6.25 -13.43 -12.99
C ARG A 717 -5.65 -12.82 -11.72
N TYR A 718 -5.78 -13.50 -10.57
CA TYR A 718 -5.15 -13.07 -9.33
C TYR A 718 -3.63 -13.14 -9.42
N ASP A 719 -3.08 -14.22 -10.00
CA ASP A 719 -1.64 -14.37 -10.20
C ASP A 719 -1.10 -13.35 -11.20
N ALA A 720 -1.82 -13.09 -12.30
CA ALA A 720 -1.48 -12.03 -13.25
C ALA A 720 -1.48 -10.64 -12.59
N ARG A 721 -2.51 -10.33 -11.78
CA ARG A 721 -2.59 -9.05 -11.07
C ARG A 721 -1.53 -8.91 -9.99
N ARG A 722 -1.17 -10.01 -9.33
CA ARG A 722 -0.08 -10.05 -8.37
C ARG A 722 1.27 -9.79 -9.06
N ALA A 723 1.52 -10.40 -10.21
CA ALA A 723 2.72 -10.15 -11.01
C ALA A 723 2.80 -8.69 -11.48
N GLU A 724 1.69 -8.10 -11.95
CA GLU A 724 1.63 -6.67 -12.29
C GLU A 724 1.98 -5.77 -11.10
N LEU A 725 1.45 -6.06 -9.90
CA LEU A 725 1.76 -5.29 -8.70
C LEU A 725 3.21 -5.48 -8.24
N GLU A 726 3.77 -6.69 -8.38
CA GLU A 726 5.18 -6.96 -8.11
C GLU A 726 6.07 -6.16 -9.08
N ASP A 727 5.72 -6.10 -10.37
CA ASP A 727 6.41 -5.27 -11.37
C ASP A 727 6.28 -3.76 -11.09
N GLU A 728 5.08 -3.27 -10.73
CA GLU A 728 4.87 -1.86 -10.35
C GLU A 728 5.70 -1.50 -9.11
N THR A 729 5.78 -2.37 -8.11
CA THR A 729 6.63 -2.14 -6.92
C THR A 729 8.11 -2.21 -7.24
N ALA A 730 8.54 -3.08 -8.16
CA ALA A 730 9.90 -3.13 -8.64
C ALA A 730 10.28 -1.85 -9.41
N GLN A 731 9.38 -1.34 -10.25
CA GLN A 731 9.57 -0.07 -10.97
C GLN A 731 9.63 1.12 -10.01
N LEU A 732 8.79 1.16 -8.98
CA LEU A 732 8.83 2.21 -7.95
C LEU A 732 10.12 2.14 -7.12
N ARG A 733 10.61 0.95 -6.78
CA ARG A 733 11.91 0.78 -6.11
C ARG A 733 13.06 1.27 -6.99
N ALA A 734 13.08 0.88 -8.26
CA ALA A 734 14.10 1.33 -9.21
C ALA A 734 14.06 2.86 -9.43
N ALA A 735 12.87 3.46 -9.49
CA ALA A 735 12.69 4.90 -9.59
C ALA A 735 13.20 5.63 -8.33
N LEU A 736 12.89 5.11 -7.15
CA LEU A 736 13.37 5.65 -5.87
C LEU A 736 14.89 5.52 -5.75
N GLU A 737 15.49 4.39 -6.11
CA GLU A 737 16.94 4.20 -6.13
C GLU A 737 17.64 5.15 -7.12
N ALA A 738 17.03 5.38 -8.29
CA ALA A 738 17.52 6.35 -9.26
C ALA A 738 17.44 7.80 -8.75
N GLU A 739 16.36 8.16 -8.03
CA GLU A 739 16.24 9.47 -7.38
C GLU A 739 17.23 9.64 -6.22
N TYR A 740 17.43 8.62 -5.40
CA TYR A 740 18.45 8.62 -4.33
C TYR A 740 19.84 8.79 -4.92
N SER A 741 20.16 8.07 -5.99
CA SER A 741 21.45 8.19 -6.68
C SER A 741 21.64 9.59 -7.29
N ARG A 742 20.59 10.18 -7.87
CA ARG A 742 20.63 11.58 -8.35
C ARG A 742 20.83 12.58 -7.22
N LYS A 743 20.13 12.44 -6.09
CA LYS A 743 20.27 13.32 -4.93
C LYS A 743 21.64 13.17 -4.27
N SER A 744 22.16 11.95 -4.15
CA SER A 744 23.51 11.68 -3.68
C SER A 744 24.54 12.36 -4.58
N GLY A 745 24.47 12.15 -5.90
CA GLY A 745 25.38 12.79 -6.85
C GLY A 745 25.24 14.33 -6.92
N GLN A 746 24.05 14.89 -6.65
CA GLN A 746 23.89 16.34 -6.48
C GLN A 746 24.54 16.84 -5.19
N SER A 747 24.41 16.08 -4.10
CA SER A 747 25.01 16.41 -2.81
C SER A 747 26.54 16.36 -2.88
N GLU A 748 27.10 15.34 -3.54
CA GLU A 748 28.53 15.21 -3.81
C GLU A 748 29.04 16.38 -4.65
N LYS A 749 28.34 16.75 -5.74
CA LYS A 749 28.68 17.93 -6.54
C LYS A 749 28.62 19.23 -5.74
N THR A 750 27.66 19.40 -4.84
CA THR A 750 27.61 20.58 -3.97
C THR A 750 28.75 20.60 -2.96
N VAL A 751 29.18 19.45 -2.45
CA VAL A 751 30.35 19.33 -1.56
C VAL A 751 31.64 19.61 -2.35
N GLU A 752 31.79 19.07 -3.56
CA GLU A 752 32.92 19.35 -4.44
C GLU A 752 33.03 20.84 -4.80
N VAL A 753 31.92 21.48 -5.17
CA VAL A 753 31.89 22.93 -5.45
C VAL A 753 32.28 23.73 -4.20
N ARG A 754 31.83 23.30 -3.01
CA ARG A 754 32.15 24.00 -1.77
C ARG A 754 33.60 23.78 -1.33
N LEU A 755 34.17 22.60 -1.57
CA LEU A 755 35.59 22.32 -1.36
C LEU A 755 36.46 23.10 -2.34
N ALA A 756 36.04 23.24 -3.60
CA ALA A 756 36.71 24.06 -4.59
C ALA A 756 36.70 25.55 -4.20
N GLN A 757 35.55 26.07 -3.75
CA GLN A 757 35.43 27.44 -3.23
C GLN A 757 36.32 27.68 -2.01
N LEU A 758 36.35 26.74 -1.05
CA LEU A 758 37.23 26.81 0.11
C LEU A 758 38.72 26.73 -0.28
N HIS A 759 39.06 26.01 -1.34
CA HIS A 759 40.41 25.98 -1.89
C HIS A 759 40.79 27.33 -2.52
N GLU A 760 39.92 27.92 -3.34
CA GLU A 760 40.12 29.26 -3.92
C GLU A 760 40.23 30.34 -2.84
N GLU A 761 39.38 30.30 -1.81
CA GLU A 761 39.46 31.22 -0.67
C GLU A 761 40.76 31.05 0.11
N ASN A 762 41.22 29.82 0.35
CA ASN A 762 42.50 29.56 1.00
C ASN A 762 43.69 30.04 0.15
N GLU A 763 43.64 29.87 -1.17
CA GLU A 763 44.67 30.39 -2.07
C GLU A 763 44.68 31.91 -2.12
N ALA A 764 43.50 32.56 -2.14
CA ALA A 764 43.37 34.01 -2.04
C ALA A 764 43.90 34.55 -0.70
N LEU A 765 43.62 33.87 0.41
CA LEU A 765 44.17 34.21 1.73
C LEU A 765 45.68 34.03 1.77
N ARG A 766 46.23 32.96 1.18
CA ARG A 766 47.68 32.75 1.08
C ARG A 766 48.34 33.82 0.21
N ALA A 767 47.72 34.22 -0.89
CA ALA A 767 48.19 35.30 -1.74
C ALA A 767 48.17 36.66 -1.00
N SER A 768 47.11 36.94 -0.24
CA SER A 768 47.00 38.14 0.60
C SER A 768 48.06 38.17 1.71
N ILE A 769 48.27 37.05 2.40
CA ILE A 769 49.33 36.92 3.42
C ILE A 769 50.72 37.09 2.79
N SER A 770 50.94 36.56 1.59
CA SER A 770 52.19 36.75 0.84
C SER A 770 52.41 38.22 0.47
N SER A 771 51.36 38.91 0.01
CA SER A 771 51.39 40.35 -0.27
C SER A 771 51.72 41.17 0.98
N LEU A 772 51.04 40.89 2.10
CA LEU A 772 51.29 41.57 3.38
C LEU A 772 52.70 41.30 3.90
N ARG A 773 53.25 40.10 3.71
CA ARG A 773 54.65 39.80 4.02
C ARG A 773 55.61 40.55 3.10
N GLY A 774 55.29 40.69 1.81
CA GLY A 774 56.04 41.51 0.85
C GLY A 774 56.04 42.99 1.23
N GLU A 775 54.89 43.54 1.63
CA GLU A 775 54.75 44.91 2.11
C GLU A 775 55.47 45.14 3.44
N ALA A 776 55.43 44.18 4.36
CA ALA A 776 56.19 44.22 5.61
C ALA A 776 57.72 44.15 5.36
N ALA A 777 58.18 43.35 4.41
CA ALA A 777 59.58 43.31 3.99
C ALA A 777 60.01 44.61 3.26
N ALA A 778 59.13 45.19 2.43
CA ALA A 778 59.35 46.48 1.79
C ALA A 778 59.37 47.64 2.81
N SER A 779 58.53 47.58 3.83
CA SER A 779 58.54 48.50 4.97
C SER A 779 59.82 48.36 5.80
N GLY A 780 60.24 47.12 6.09
CA GLY A 780 61.48 46.82 6.80
C GLY A 780 62.73 47.30 6.04
N THR A 781 62.76 47.16 4.71
CA THR A 781 63.86 47.68 3.88
C THR A 781 63.85 49.21 3.78
N ARG A 782 62.68 49.87 3.79
CA ARG A 782 62.60 51.33 3.92
C ARG A 782 63.05 51.81 5.29
N ALA A 783 62.66 51.13 6.36
CA ALA A 783 63.10 51.45 7.71
C ALA A 783 64.62 51.25 7.89
N ALA A 784 65.19 50.20 7.30
CA ALA A 784 66.64 49.97 7.29
C ALA A 784 67.37 51.07 6.50
N LYS A 785 66.86 51.48 5.32
CA LYS A 785 67.43 52.61 4.56
C LYS A 785 67.38 53.93 5.33
N VAL A 786 66.26 54.24 5.98
CA VAL A 786 66.13 55.44 6.82
C VAL A 786 67.08 55.36 8.02
N PHE A 787 67.26 54.18 8.61
CA PHE A 787 68.20 53.97 9.70
C PHE A 787 69.66 54.15 9.25
N ASP A 788 70.02 53.62 8.09
CA ASP A 788 71.36 53.77 7.51
C ASP A 788 71.64 55.24 7.12
N GLU A 789 70.67 55.95 6.53
CA GLU A 789 70.77 57.39 6.24
C GLU A 789 70.91 58.22 7.52
N LEU A 790 70.21 57.84 8.60
CA LEU A 790 70.29 58.53 9.89
C LEU A 790 71.63 58.25 10.58
N MET A 791 72.15 57.02 10.48
CA MET A 791 73.48 56.66 10.97
C MET A 791 74.60 57.34 10.17
N GLN A 792 74.40 57.55 8.86
CA GLN A 792 75.33 58.30 8.01
C GLN A 792 75.33 59.78 8.38
N LYS A 793 74.16 60.42 8.55
CA LYS A 793 74.05 61.80 9.05
C LYS A 793 74.64 62.00 10.45
N VAL A 794 74.54 61.00 11.32
CA VAL A 794 75.18 61.03 12.65
C VAL A 794 76.70 60.94 12.55
N ARG A 795 77.24 60.23 11.54
CA ARG A 795 78.70 60.22 11.28
C ARG A 795 79.16 61.55 10.71
N GLU A 796 78.44 62.11 9.73
CA GLU A 796 78.72 63.42 9.13
C GLU A 796 78.66 64.54 10.19
N HIS A 797 77.66 64.54 11.07
CA HIS A 797 77.57 65.49 12.19
C HIS A 797 78.69 65.28 13.23
N LYS A 798 79.17 64.04 13.43
CA LYS A 798 80.32 63.76 14.31
C LYS A 798 81.64 64.24 13.70
N GLU A 799 81.79 64.12 12.39
CA GLU A 799 82.95 64.63 11.65
C GLU A 799 82.94 66.17 11.61
N GLU A 800 81.78 66.81 11.41
CA GLU A 800 81.63 68.27 11.51
C GLU A 800 81.89 68.78 12.95
N THR A 801 81.43 68.07 13.98
CA THR A 801 81.72 68.47 15.38
C THR A 801 83.18 68.23 15.77
N LEU A 802 83.87 67.26 15.17
CA LEU A 802 85.32 67.09 15.33
C LEU A 802 86.09 68.19 14.59
N SER A 803 85.70 68.51 13.35
CA SER A 803 86.25 69.62 12.56
C SER A 803 86.09 70.98 13.26
N LEU A 804 84.91 71.24 13.83
CA LEU A 804 84.64 72.45 14.61
C LEU A 804 85.49 72.48 15.88
N ARG A 805 85.65 71.35 16.58
CA ARG A 805 86.52 71.25 17.77
C ARG A 805 88.00 71.45 17.45
N GLU A 806 88.48 70.94 16.32
CA GLU A 806 89.85 71.15 15.86
C GLU A 806 90.10 72.61 15.45
N SER A 807 89.13 73.27 14.80
CA SER A 807 89.19 74.71 14.50
C SER A 807 89.18 75.59 15.77
N HIS A 808 88.38 75.20 16.77
CA HIS A 808 88.29 75.91 18.05
C HIS A 808 89.53 75.70 18.94
N ALA A 809 90.16 74.52 18.85
CA ALA A 809 91.42 74.23 19.52
C ALA A 809 92.58 75.02 18.89
N ALA A 810 92.61 75.18 17.56
CA ALA A 810 93.60 76.00 16.87
C ALA A 810 93.45 77.51 17.18
N GLU A 811 92.21 78.01 17.30
CA GLU A 811 91.96 79.40 17.74
C GLU A 811 92.32 79.65 19.21
N LEU A 812 92.13 78.64 20.08
CA LEU A 812 92.55 78.71 21.48
C LEU A 812 94.08 78.66 21.61
N ASP A 813 94.78 77.84 20.82
CA ASP A 813 96.25 77.78 20.80
C ASP A 813 96.91 79.07 20.27
N ALA A 814 96.27 79.76 19.34
CA ALA A 814 96.73 81.07 18.86
C ALA A 814 96.53 82.17 19.91
N ARG A 815 95.43 82.13 20.68
CA ARG A 815 95.13 83.09 21.75
C ARG A 815 95.94 82.83 23.03
N THR A 816 96.28 81.58 23.35
CA THR A 816 97.12 81.24 24.50
C THR A 816 98.59 81.58 24.24
N ARG A 817 99.13 81.38 23.03
CA ARG A 817 100.52 81.82 22.71
C ARG A 817 100.71 83.33 22.79
N ALA A 818 99.73 84.12 22.34
CA ALA A 818 99.77 85.59 22.43
C ALA A 818 99.59 86.13 23.87
N ALA A 819 98.94 85.37 24.77
CA ALA A 819 98.77 85.74 26.17
C ALA A 819 99.93 85.27 27.07
N VAL A 820 100.60 84.16 26.72
CA VAL A 820 101.71 83.58 27.48
C VAL A 820 103.00 84.39 27.33
N GLU A 821 103.29 85.01 26.18
CA GLU A 821 104.47 85.88 26.00
C GLU A 821 104.42 87.18 26.81
N LYS A 822 103.24 87.61 27.28
CA LYS A 822 103.06 88.89 27.99
C LYS A 822 103.01 88.77 29.52
N VAL A 823 102.99 87.54 30.04
CA VAL A 823 102.80 87.24 31.48
C VAL A 823 104.02 86.50 32.09
N THR A 824 104.93 85.98 31.26
CA THR A 824 106.11 85.21 31.68
C THR A 824 107.21 86.00 32.41
N GLU A 825 107.22 87.34 32.37
CA GLU A 825 108.17 88.15 33.17
C GLU A 825 107.70 88.41 34.61
N GLY A 826 106.41 88.25 34.92
CA GLY A 826 105.83 88.51 36.25
C GLY A 826 105.61 87.27 37.13
N LEU A 827 105.56 86.07 36.54
CA LEU A 827 105.18 84.84 37.24
C LEU A 827 106.34 84.06 37.87
N VAL A 828 107.59 84.31 37.47
CA VAL A 828 108.78 83.62 38.04
C VAL A 828 108.97 83.89 39.54
N ARG A 829 108.44 85.01 40.06
CA ARG A 829 108.45 85.30 41.52
C ARG A 829 107.23 84.80 42.29
N LYS A 830 106.15 84.39 41.62
CA LYS A 830 104.93 83.85 42.25
C LYS A 830 104.91 82.32 42.31
N ILE A 831 105.66 81.65 41.43
CA ILE A 831 105.76 80.17 41.40
C ILE A 831 106.40 79.62 42.68
N ALA A 832 107.35 80.32 43.29
CA ALA A 832 107.96 79.89 44.55
C ALA A 832 107.02 79.92 45.77
N MET A 833 105.94 80.71 45.74
CA MET A 833 104.92 80.72 46.80
C MET A 833 103.76 79.74 46.51
N ALA A 834 103.48 79.47 45.23
CA ALA A 834 102.43 78.53 44.82
C ALA A 834 102.83 77.05 45.03
N GLU A 835 104.13 76.71 45.04
CA GLU A 835 104.60 75.34 45.29
C GLU A 835 104.32 74.86 46.72
N GLU A 836 104.21 75.78 47.69
CA GLU A 836 103.87 75.48 49.10
C GLU A 836 102.35 75.31 49.29
N GLU A 837 101.52 76.03 48.53
CA GLU A 837 100.05 75.87 48.51
C GLU A 837 99.58 74.63 47.72
N ILE A 838 100.32 74.21 46.69
CA ILE A 838 100.02 72.98 45.93
C ILE A 838 100.24 71.71 46.77
N ALA A 839 101.14 71.73 47.75
CA ALA A 839 101.33 70.62 48.68
C ALA A 839 100.13 70.46 49.63
N SER A 840 99.58 71.57 50.15
CA SER A 840 98.35 71.58 50.96
C SER A 840 97.11 71.17 50.16
N MET A 841 96.98 71.60 48.90
CA MET A 841 95.85 71.19 48.07
C MET A 841 95.88 69.71 47.68
N ARG A 842 97.06 69.08 47.59
CA ARG A 842 97.15 67.63 47.29
C ARG A 842 96.56 66.76 48.40
N ASP A 843 96.74 67.13 49.66
CA ASP A 843 96.16 66.41 50.79
C ASP A 843 94.63 66.59 50.85
N ASP A 844 94.12 67.77 50.50
CA ASP A 844 92.68 68.02 50.39
C ASP A 844 92.04 67.33 49.17
N TYR A 845 92.76 67.23 48.04
CA TYR A 845 92.30 66.49 46.85
C TYR A 845 92.26 64.97 47.07
N GLU A 846 93.15 64.40 47.89
CA GLU A 846 93.05 62.98 48.27
C GLU A 846 91.84 62.71 49.17
N LEU A 847 91.50 63.66 50.06
CA LEU A 847 90.28 63.59 50.88
C LEU A 847 89.00 63.77 50.05
N GLU A 848 89.01 64.66 49.04
CA GLU A 848 87.89 64.82 48.10
C GLU A 848 87.76 63.65 47.12
N LEU A 849 88.86 63.01 46.71
CA LEU A 849 88.83 61.78 45.92
C LEU A 849 88.27 60.60 46.73
N ALA A 850 88.57 60.54 48.04
CA ALA A 850 87.95 59.56 48.93
C ALA A 850 86.44 59.80 49.08
N ARG A 851 86.01 61.05 49.28
CA ARG A 851 84.58 61.43 49.32
C ARG A 851 83.86 61.24 47.98
N SER A 852 84.53 61.48 46.86
CA SER A 852 83.99 61.24 45.51
C SER A 852 83.86 59.75 45.22
N ARG A 853 84.79 58.90 45.70
CA ARG A 853 84.67 57.44 45.63
C ARG A 853 83.56 56.90 46.53
N GLU A 854 83.37 57.47 47.71
CA GLU A 854 82.21 57.16 48.57
C GLU A 854 80.88 57.60 47.94
N ALA A 855 80.83 58.80 47.34
CA ALA A 855 79.64 59.31 46.67
C ALA A 855 79.29 58.49 45.40
N SER A 856 80.30 58.09 44.61
CA SER A 856 80.09 57.23 43.44
C SER A 856 79.82 55.77 43.80
N ALA A 857 80.29 55.28 44.95
CA ALA A 857 79.85 54.00 45.52
C ALA A 857 78.38 54.08 45.98
N ALA A 858 77.98 55.15 46.68
CA ALA A 858 76.60 55.38 47.07
C ALA A 858 75.66 55.59 45.86
N GLU A 859 76.13 56.22 44.79
CA GLU A 859 75.39 56.39 43.54
C GLU A 859 75.30 55.06 42.76
N LYS A 860 76.35 54.24 42.77
CA LYS A 860 76.33 52.88 42.23
C LYS A 860 75.33 51.99 43.00
N ASP A 861 75.31 52.07 44.33
CA ASP A 861 74.35 51.33 45.16
C ASP A 861 72.92 51.85 44.97
N ARG A 862 72.74 53.15 44.74
CA ARG A 862 71.45 53.75 44.36
C ARG A 862 70.99 53.28 42.97
N LEU A 863 71.89 53.22 41.99
CA LEU A 863 71.59 52.71 40.65
C LEU A 863 71.29 51.20 40.66
N LEU A 864 71.99 50.42 41.49
CA LEU A 864 71.66 49.01 41.72
C LEU A 864 70.30 48.85 42.41
N ALA A 865 69.94 49.72 43.35
CA ALA A 865 68.61 49.74 43.95
C ALA A 865 67.51 50.18 42.95
N GLU A 866 67.82 51.10 42.03
CA GLU A 866 66.91 51.49 40.94
C GLU A 866 66.77 50.40 39.88
N LEU A 867 67.84 49.66 39.57
CA LEU A 867 67.78 48.47 38.73
C LEU A 867 66.96 47.36 39.38
N GLY A 868 67.12 47.11 40.68
CA GLY A 868 66.27 46.18 41.43
C GLY A 868 64.80 46.62 41.50
N LYS A 869 64.51 47.93 41.49
CA LYS A 869 63.13 48.43 41.32
C LYS A 869 62.62 48.21 39.89
N ARG A 870 63.45 48.43 38.86
CA ARG A 870 63.10 48.18 37.46
C ARG A 870 62.90 46.69 37.17
N GLU A 871 63.67 45.81 37.80
CA GLU A 871 63.43 44.36 37.78
C GLU A 871 62.09 44.03 38.44
N LYS A 872 61.76 44.61 39.60
CA LYS A 872 60.42 44.43 40.21
C LYS A 872 59.28 44.97 39.34
N TYR A 873 59.49 46.06 38.59
CA TYR A 873 58.51 46.54 37.61
C TYR A 873 58.43 45.64 36.38
N ALA A 874 59.54 45.04 35.94
CA ALA A 874 59.56 44.07 34.86
C ALA A 874 58.90 42.74 35.28
N GLU A 875 59.09 42.31 36.52
CA GLU A 875 58.39 41.17 37.13
C GLU A 875 56.89 41.45 37.30
N ALA A 876 56.52 42.65 37.77
CA ALA A 876 55.11 43.06 37.85
C ALA A 876 54.46 43.19 36.46
N ALA A 877 55.20 43.68 35.45
CA ALA A 877 54.76 43.69 34.07
C ALA A 877 54.66 42.27 33.49
N GLY A 878 55.59 41.37 33.83
CA GLY A 878 55.57 39.95 33.47
C GLY A 878 54.39 39.21 34.08
N LEU A 879 54.07 39.45 35.36
CA LEU A 879 52.88 38.93 36.02
C LEU A 879 51.60 39.47 35.38
N LYS A 880 51.59 40.75 34.97
CA LYS A 880 50.45 41.35 34.27
C LYS A 880 50.28 40.84 32.84
N ILE A 881 51.38 40.54 32.15
CA ILE A 881 51.37 39.85 30.85
C ILE A 881 50.86 38.42 31.02
N ALA A 882 51.31 37.69 32.05
CA ALA A 882 50.82 36.35 32.35
C ALA A 882 49.32 36.34 32.72
N ASP A 883 48.83 37.34 33.45
CA ASP A 883 47.41 37.50 33.73
C ASP A 883 46.60 37.89 32.48
N LEU A 884 47.14 38.73 31.59
CA LEU A 884 46.52 39.02 30.29
C LEU A 884 46.52 37.79 29.37
N GLU A 885 47.56 36.95 29.41
CA GLU A 885 47.61 35.67 28.70
C GLU A 885 46.59 34.68 29.27
N ARG A 886 46.44 34.62 30.60
CA ARG A 886 45.36 33.83 31.24
C ARG A 886 43.98 34.35 30.87
N GLN A 887 43.78 35.66 30.80
CA GLN A 887 42.52 36.27 30.35
C GLN A 887 42.26 36.01 28.86
N LEU A 888 43.30 36.00 28.02
CA LEU A 888 43.20 35.62 26.60
C LEU A 888 42.88 34.13 26.42
N ILE A 889 43.46 33.26 27.24
CA ILE A 889 43.15 31.83 27.26
C ILE A 889 41.72 31.61 27.78
N ALA A 890 41.30 32.32 28.83
CA ALA A 890 39.93 32.29 29.34
C ALA A 890 38.92 32.80 28.29
N HIS A 891 39.22 33.89 27.58
CA HIS A 891 38.38 34.37 26.48
C HIS A 891 38.35 33.42 25.29
N ARG A 892 39.46 32.73 24.97
CA ARG A 892 39.48 31.68 23.93
C ARG A 892 38.69 30.45 24.36
N GLN A 893 38.73 30.10 25.65
CA GLN A 893 37.94 29.02 26.22
C GLN A 893 36.45 29.39 26.29
N GLU A 894 36.09 30.60 26.69
CA GLU A 894 34.71 31.11 26.63
C GLU A 894 34.20 31.20 25.20
N ALA A 895 35.01 31.69 24.25
CA ALA A 895 34.65 31.71 22.83
C ALA A 895 34.47 30.29 22.28
N ALA A 896 35.35 29.35 22.63
CA ALA A 896 35.22 27.95 22.28
C ALA A 896 33.97 27.30 22.94
N GLU A 897 33.68 27.59 24.21
CA GLU A 897 32.45 27.16 24.89
C GLU A 897 31.20 27.75 24.25
N THR A 898 31.27 28.99 23.75
CA THR A 898 30.16 29.65 23.07
C THR A 898 29.91 28.99 21.70
N VAL A 899 30.98 28.66 20.97
CA VAL A 899 30.89 27.88 19.71
C VAL A 899 30.40 26.46 19.98
N VAL A 900 30.85 25.80 21.04
CA VAL A 900 30.37 24.47 21.45
C VAL A 900 28.91 24.52 21.92
N ARG A 901 28.45 25.57 22.63
CA ARG A 901 27.03 25.78 22.94
C ARG A 901 26.19 26.05 21.69
N GLN A 902 26.73 26.78 20.71
CA GLN A 902 26.05 27.01 19.44
C GLN A 902 25.96 25.73 18.60
N LEU A 903 27.01 24.90 18.60
CA LEU A 903 27.00 23.58 17.96
C LEU A 903 26.05 22.62 18.69
N ALA A 904 26.06 22.59 20.02
CA ALA A 904 25.11 21.79 20.80
C ALA A 904 23.66 22.25 20.61
N GLY A 905 23.41 23.56 20.51
CA GLY A 905 22.09 24.11 20.18
C GLY A 905 21.69 23.88 18.72
N GLN A 906 22.65 23.73 17.80
CA GLN A 906 22.35 23.27 16.43
C GLN A 906 22.08 21.77 16.38
N GLU A 907 22.82 20.95 17.13
CA GLU A 907 22.53 19.52 17.29
C GLU A 907 21.17 19.27 17.94
N GLU A 908 20.76 20.09 18.91
CA GLU A 908 19.44 20.02 19.51
C GLU A 908 18.35 20.40 18.49
N LYS A 909 18.56 21.45 17.69
CA LYS A 909 17.67 21.77 16.55
C LYS A 909 17.64 20.66 15.50
N PHE A 910 18.75 19.98 15.23
CA PHE A 910 18.77 18.82 14.34
C PHE A 910 18.01 17.64 14.95
N LYS A 911 18.12 17.41 16.27
CA LYS A 911 17.31 16.42 16.97
C LYS A 911 15.84 16.76 16.96
N ASP A 912 15.47 18.03 17.11
CA ASP A 912 14.08 18.50 17.00
C ASP A 912 13.56 18.34 15.58
N VAL A 913 14.36 18.64 14.56
CA VAL A 913 13.99 18.40 13.14
C VAL A 913 13.87 16.91 12.84
N ILE A 914 14.75 16.07 13.39
CA ILE A 914 14.65 14.61 13.26
C ILE A 914 13.42 14.09 14.01
N ALA A 915 13.11 14.62 15.20
CA ALA A 915 11.92 14.26 15.96
C ALA A 915 10.63 14.74 15.28
N GLU A 916 10.62 15.93 14.68
CA GLU A 916 9.51 16.43 13.85
C GLU A 916 9.37 15.61 12.55
N PHE A 917 10.48 15.17 11.96
CA PHE A 917 10.47 14.30 10.79
C PHE A 917 9.94 12.91 11.14
N GLN A 918 10.38 12.32 12.25
CA GLN A 918 9.86 11.05 12.78
C GLN A 918 8.40 11.17 13.18
N LYS A 919 7.99 12.30 13.77
CA LYS A 919 6.59 12.60 14.08
C LYS A 919 5.75 12.73 12.81
N ARG A 920 6.24 13.40 11.77
CA ARG A 920 5.58 13.45 10.45
C ARG A 920 5.52 12.08 9.78
N GLN A 921 6.55 11.25 9.94
CA GLN A 921 6.54 9.87 9.47
C GLN A 921 5.47 9.06 10.19
N LEU A 922 5.38 9.16 11.51
CA LEU A 922 4.33 8.53 12.30
C LEU A 922 2.94 9.08 11.96
N GLU A 923 2.77 10.38 11.73
CA GLU A 923 1.50 10.97 11.29
C GLU A 923 1.10 10.51 9.88
N LEU A 924 2.07 10.32 8.98
CA LEU A 924 1.85 9.74 7.66
C LEU A 924 1.50 8.24 7.75
N GLU A 925 2.23 7.48 8.56
CA GLU A 925 1.96 6.06 8.82
C GLU A 925 0.59 5.88 9.47
N GLU A 926 0.25 6.67 10.50
CA GLU A 926 -1.09 6.70 11.09
C GLU A 926 -2.15 7.13 10.08
N GLY A 927 -1.85 8.07 9.19
CA GLY A 927 -2.71 8.48 8.08
C GLY A 927 -2.97 7.32 7.11
N TYR A 928 -1.93 6.58 6.73
CA TYR A 928 -2.03 5.38 5.92
C TYR A 928 -2.79 4.26 6.65
N PHE A 929 -2.54 4.05 7.94
CA PHE A 929 -3.28 3.07 8.74
C PHE A 929 -4.75 3.46 8.90
N ARG A 930 -5.08 4.74 9.02
CA ARG A 930 -6.47 5.23 9.01
C ARG A 930 -7.13 5.04 7.65
N GLN A 931 -6.42 5.29 6.55
CA GLN A 931 -6.92 5.04 5.19
C GLN A 931 -7.09 3.54 4.90
N VAL A 932 -6.16 2.69 5.35
CA VAL A 932 -6.29 1.23 5.27
C VAL A 932 -7.42 0.73 6.19
N GLY A 933 -7.59 1.34 7.36
CA GLY A 933 -8.70 1.06 8.27
C GLY A 933 -10.05 1.49 7.72
N GLN A 934 -10.12 2.63 7.02
CA GLN A 934 -11.32 3.12 6.32
C GLN A 934 -11.64 2.25 5.12
N THR A 935 -10.66 1.92 4.28
CA THR A 935 -10.91 0.99 3.16
C THR A 935 -11.32 -0.38 3.66
N ARG A 936 -10.73 -0.89 4.74
CA ARG A 936 -11.18 -2.14 5.39
C ARG A 936 -12.62 -2.03 5.91
N LYS A 937 -12.98 -0.94 6.57
CA LYS A 937 -14.38 -0.68 6.97
C LYS A 937 -15.32 -0.57 5.78
N ASP A 938 -14.91 0.10 4.71
CA ASP A 938 -15.70 0.21 3.48
C ASP A 938 -15.90 -1.16 2.82
N TYR A 939 -14.87 -2.03 2.86
CA TYR A 939 -14.98 -3.42 2.40
C TYR A 939 -15.84 -4.28 3.32
N GLU A 940 -15.75 -4.11 4.64
CA GLU A 940 -16.59 -4.78 5.63
C GLU A 940 -18.07 -4.33 5.50
N GLU A 941 -18.32 -3.03 5.28
CA GLU A 941 -19.66 -2.49 4.98
C GLU A 941 -20.18 -2.98 3.62
N ARG A 942 -19.31 -3.08 2.62
CA ARG A 942 -19.68 -3.61 1.30
C ARG A 942 -19.97 -5.11 1.35
N LEU A 943 -19.22 -5.87 2.16
CA LEU A 943 -19.51 -7.27 2.47
C LEU A 943 -20.84 -7.40 3.22
N ALA A 944 -21.07 -6.59 4.26
CA ALA A 944 -22.34 -6.57 4.98
C ALA A 944 -23.53 -6.22 4.06
N ARG A 945 -23.36 -5.27 3.13
CA ARG A 945 -24.38 -4.95 2.11
C ARG A 945 -24.60 -6.13 1.15
N LEU A 946 -23.54 -6.86 0.77
CA LEU A 946 -23.67 -8.05 -0.08
C LEU A 946 -24.33 -9.21 0.64
N GLU A 947 -24.03 -9.41 1.93
CA GLU A 947 -24.68 -10.38 2.80
C GLU A 947 -26.16 -10.03 3.01
N GLU A 948 -26.48 -8.74 3.20
CA GLU A 948 -27.86 -8.26 3.28
C GLU A 948 -28.60 -8.43 1.93
N LEU A 949 -27.92 -8.22 0.80
CA LEU A 949 -28.48 -8.44 -0.52
C LEU A 949 -28.70 -9.94 -0.80
N ALA A 950 -27.79 -10.81 -0.36
CA ALA A 950 -27.95 -12.25 -0.40
C ALA A 950 -29.13 -12.71 0.48
N ALA A 951 -29.21 -12.22 1.71
CA ALA A 951 -30.34 -12.48 2.60
C ALA A 951 -31.67 -11.95 2.04
N SER A 952 -31.67 -10.80 1.36
CA SER A 952 -32.84 -10.26 0.67
C SER A 952 -33.26 -11.15 -0.50
N LYS A 953 -32.31 -11.68 -1.26
CA LYS A 953 -32.58 -12.62 -2.36
C LYS A 953 -33.13 -13.93 -1.82
N ASP A 954 -32.58 -14.46 -0.74
CA ASP A 954 -33.12 -15.65 -0.07
C ASP A 954 -34.55 -15.43 0.45
N ARG A 955 -34.87 -14.23 0.95
CA ARG A 955 -36.26 -13.87 1.28
C ARG A 955 -37.15 -13.83 0.05
N THR A 956 -36.72 -13.22 -1.05
CA THR A 956 -37.51 -13.21 -2.29
C THR A 956 -37.67 -14.59 -2.92
N LEU A 957 -36.69 -15.49 -2.74
CA LEU A 957 -36.80 -16.89 -3.17
C LEU A 957 -37.81 -17.64 -2.30
N LYS A 958 -37.77 -17.48 -0.97
CA LYS A 958 -38.78 -18.04 -0.07
C LYS A 958 -40.18 -17.48 -0.31
N GLU A 959 -40.30 -16.19 -0.63
CA GLU A 959 -41.56 -15.58 -1.03
C GLU A 959 -42.05 -16.15 -2.37
N ARG A 960 -41.16 -16.36 -3.35
CA ARG A 960 -41.49 -17.03 -4.61
C ARG A 960 -41.94 -18.47 -4.38
N GLU A 961 -41.24 -19.24 -3.56
CA GLU A 961 -41.63 -20.59 -3.14
C GLU A 961 -43.01 -20.59 -2.46
N ALA A 962 -43.30 -19.59 -1.61
CA ALA A 962 -44.61 -19.42 -1.01
C ALA A 962 -45.69 -19.05 -2.05
N VAL A 963 -45.37 -18.24 -3.08
CA VAL A 963 -46.29 -17.96 -4.20
C VAL A 963 -46.51 -19.21 -5.04
N TYR A 964 -45.48 -20.03 -5.30
CA TYR A 964 -45.63 -21.31 -5.99
C TYR A 964 -46.47 -22.29 -5.16
N GLY A 965 -46.28 -22.35 -3.84
CA GLY A 965 -47.14 -23.11 -2.93
C GLY A 965 -48.59 -22.64 -2.95
N ARG A 966 -48.84 -21.32 -2.97
CA ARG A 966 -50.20 -20.75 -3.14
C ARG A 966 -50.82 -21.09 -4.49
N LYS A 967 -50.05 -21.02 -5.58
CA LYS A 967 -50.51 -21.41 -6.91
C LYS A 967 -50.79 -22.91 -7.01
N GLN A 968 -50.01 -23.74 -6.34
CA GLN A 968 -50.27 -25.18 -6.23
C GLN A 968 -51.62 -25.42 -5.54
N LEU A 969 -51.85 -24.74 -4.41
CA LEU A 969 -53.13 -24.82 -3.68
C LEU A 969 -54.32 -24.26 -4.49
N GLU A 970 -54.12 -23.22 -5.30
CA GLU A 970 -55.15 -22.71 -6.23
C GLU A 970 -55.44 -23.70 -7.36
N LEU A 971 -54.43 -24.41 -7.87
CA LEU A 971 -54.61 -25.47 -8.87
C LEU A 971 -55.36 -26.66 -8.27
N ASP A 972 -55.00 -27.07 -7.05
CA ASP A 972 -55.70 -28.12 -6.31
C ASP A 972 -57.15 -27.72 -6.00
N ALA A 973 -57.40 -26.45 -5.64
CA ALA A 973 -58.74 -25.91 -5.44
C ALA A 973 -59.57 -25.91 -6.74
N ARG A 974 -58.98 -25.49 -7.88
CA ARG A 974 -59.64 -25.56 -9.19
C ARG A 974 -59.91 -26.99 -9.63
N GLN A 975 -59.01 -27.93 -9.32
CA GLN A 975 -59.21 -29.35 -9.58
C GLN A 975 -60.32 -29.92 -8.69
N GLY A 976 -60.44 -29.44 -7.44
CA GLY A 976 -61.58 -29.69 -6.57
C GLY A 976 -62.90 -29.16 -7.13
N GLU A 977 -62.93 -27.92 -7.62
CA GLU A 977 -64.12 -27.33 -8.27
C GLU A 977 -64.52 -28.09 -9.54
N LEU A 978 -63.57 -28.53 -10.35
CA LEU A 978 -63.82 -29.38 -11.52
C LEU A 978 -64.37 -30.74 -11.12
N SER A 979 -63.87 -31.33 -10.03
CA SER A 979 -64.40 -32.58 -9.48
C SER A 979 -65.84 -32.43 -8.96
N ILE A 980 -66.15 -31.31 -8.29
CA ILE A 980 -67.52 -30.96 -7.86
C ILE A 980 -68.44 -30.77 -9.07
N ARG A 981 -67.97 -30.10 -10.13
CA ARG A 981 -68.74 -29.94 -11.37
C ARG A 981 -68.96 -31.27 -12.09
N ALA A 982 -67.97 -32.15 -12.11
CA ALA A 982 -68.11 -33.50 -12.66
C ALA A 982 -69.17 -34.31 -11.88
N ALA A 983 -69.15 -34.23 -10.54
CA ALA A 983 -70.15 -34.86 -9.68
C ALA A 983 -71.56 -34.28 -9.90
N ALA A 984 -71.69 -32.98 -10.15
CA ALA A 984 -72.97 -32.35 -10.49
C ALA A 984 -73.50 -32.83 -11.86
N ILE A 985 -72.62 -32.96 -12.86
CA ILE A 985 -72.97 -33.52 -14.18
C ILE A 985 -73.39 -34.99 -14.06
N ASP A 986 -72.70 -35.78 -13.24
CA ASP A 986 -73.09 -37.17 -12.97
C ASP A 986 -74.45 -37.27 -12.28
N GLN A 987 -74.78 -36.31 -11.41
CA GLN A 987 -76.09 -36.19 -10.78
C GLN A 987 -77.18 -35.84 -11.82
N GLU A 988 -76.92 -34.88 -12.72
CA GLU A 988 -77.82 -34.51 -13.81
C GLU A 988 -78.04 -35.68 -14.79
N ILE A 989 -76.98 -36.42 -15.15
CA ILE A 989 -77.08 -37.65 -15.96
C ILE A 989 -77.90 -38.70 -15.22
N GLY A 990 -77.72 -38.83 -13.90
CA GLY A 990 -78.52 -39.72 -13.07
C GLY A 990 -80.01 -39.34 -13.05
N GLU A 991 -80.32 -38.05 -13.04
CA GLU A 991 -81.69 -37.54 -13.11
C GLU A 991 -82.30 -37.73 -14.50
N MET A 992 -81.54 -37.50 -15.58
CA MET A 992 -81.97 -37.81 -16.95
C MET A 992 -82.26 -39.31 -17.13
N ARG A 993 -81.40 -40.19 -16.62
CA ARG A 993 -81.62 -41.65 -16.66
C ARG A 993 -82.86 -42.07 -15.88
N ARG A 994 -83.15 -41.42 -14.74
CA ARG A 994 -84.40 -41.67 -13.98
C ARG A 994 -85.63 -41.19 -14.75
N ALA A 995 -85.54 -40.06 -15.44
CA ALA A 995 -86.62 -39.54 -16.28
C ALA A 995 -86.88 -40.44 -17.50
N ASP A 996 -85.83 -40.96 -18.14
CA ASP A 996 -85.97 -41.89 -19.26
C ASP A 996 -86.49 -43.26 -18.82
N ALA A 997 -86.04 -43.77 -17.67
CA ALA A 997 -86.62 -44.99 -17.08
C ALA A 997 -88.11 -44.83 -16.72
N ALA A 998 -88.55 -43.61 -16.35
CA ALA A 998 -89.97 -43.34 -16.13
C ALA A 998 -90.74 -43.33 -17.46
N ARG A 999 -90.18 -42.74 -18.53
CA ARG A 999 -90.77 -42.78 -19.88
C ARG A 999 -90.85 -44.19 -20.45
N GLU A 1000 -89.85 -45.03 -20.21
CA GLU A 1000 -89.86 -46.44 -20.60
C GLU A 1000 -90.98 -47.22 -19.90
N ARG A 1001 -91.18 -47.01 -18.59
CA ARG A 1001 -92.32 -47.60 -17.86
C ARG A 1001 -93.67 -47.14 -18.38
N ASP A 1002 -93.80 -45.87 -18.76
CA ASP A 1002 -95.03 -45.36 -19.38
C ASP A 1002 -95.28 -45.98 -20.77
N LEU A 1003 -94.22 -46.21 -21.55
CA LEU A 1003 -94.29 -46.88 -22.85
C LEU A 1003 -94.60 -48.37 -22.73
N GLU A 1004 -94.02 -49.05 -21.74
CA GLU A 1004 -94.36 -50.44 -21.41
C GLU A 1004 -95.80 -50.57 -20.95
N SER A 1005 -96.28 -49.63 -20.13
CA SER A 1005 -97.67 -49.60 -19.68
C SER A 1005 -98.63 -49.42 -20.87
N ARG A 1006 -98.30 -48.53 -21.83
CA ARG A 1006 -99.05 -48.35 -23.09
C ARG A 1006 -98.99 -49.56 -24.01
N ARG A 1007 -97.85 -50.25 -24.09
CA ARG A 1007 -97.73 -51.51 -24.86
C ARG A 1007 -98.63 -52.59 -24.26
N LEU A 1008 -98.66 -52.69 -22.94
CA LEU A 1008 -99.46 -53.68 -22.22
C LEU A 1008 -100.98 -53.38 -22.33
N GLU A 1009 -101.36 -52.12 -22.46
CA GLU A 1009 -102.73 -51.72 -22.83
C GLU A 1009 -103.09 -52.09 -24.27
N LEU A 1010 -102.20 -51.84 -25.23
CA LEU A 1010 -102.39 -52.24 -26.63
C LEU A 1010 -102.49 -53.76 -26.78
N ASP A 1011 -101.66 -54.53 -26.06
CA ASP A 1011 -101.72 -56.00 -26.07
C ASP A 1011 -103.04 -56.52 -25.50
N LYS A 1012 -103.58 -55.86 -24.47
CA LYS A 1012 -104.93 -56.17 -23.95
C LYS A 1012 -106.03 -55.84 -24.97
N GLU A 1013 -105.90 -54.77 -25.73
CA GLU A 1013 -106.83 -54.43 -26.81
C GLU A 1013 -106.73 -55.42 -27.99
N TYR A 1014 -105.52 -55.85 -28.36
CA TYR A 1014 -105.31 -56.89 -29.37
C TYR A 1014 -105.87 -58.24 -28.92
N ALA A 1015 -105.71 -58.61 -27.65
CA ALA A 1015 -106.31 -59.82 -27.10
C ALA A 1015 -107.85 -59.77 -27.13
N ARG A 1016 -108.45 -58.61 -26.85
CA ARG A 1016 -109.92 -58.41 -26.97
C ARG A 1016 -110.40 -58.52 -28.42
N LYS A 1017 -109.71 -57.87 -29.37
CA LYS A 1017 -110.04 -57.95 -30.80
C LYS A 1017 -109.84 -59.36 -31.36
N SER A 1018 -108.83 -60.09 -30.90
CA SER A 1018 -108.61 -61.49 -31.25
C SER A 1018 -109.76 -62.38 -30.77
N ALA A 1019 -110.21 -62.19 -29.52
CA ALA A 1019 -111.37 -62.91 -28.98
C ALA A 1019 -112.69 -62.57 -29.72
N GLU A 1020 -112.86 -61.33 -30.16
CA GLU A 1020 -114.00 -60.93 -31.01
C GLU A 1020 -113.92 -61.57 -32.41
N LEU A 1021 -112.73 -61.67 -33.01
CA LEU A 1021 -112.51 -62.37 -34.28
C LEU A 1021 -112.76 -63.88 -34.16
N GLU A 1022 -112.38 -64.49 -33.04
CA GLU A 1022 -112.71 -65.89 -32.73
C GLU A 1022 -114.21 -66.11 -32.55
N LYS A 1023 -114.90 -65.17 -31.88
CA LYS A 1023 -116.36 -65.19 -31.75
C LYS A 1023 -117.03 -65.06 -33.12
N MET A 1024 -116.58 -64.14 -33.98
CA MET A 1024 -117.08 -64.02 -35.35
C MET A 1024 -116.76 -65.26 -36.19
N ARG A 1025 -115.61 -65.92 -36.00
CA ARG A 1025 -115.29 -67.21 -36.64
C ARG A 1025 -116.22 -68.33 -36.18
N MET A 1026 -116.57 -68.38 -34.89
CA MET A 1026 -117.53 -69.34 -34.36
C MET A 1026 -118.94 -69.08 -34.90
N GLU A 1027 -119.35 -67.81 -35.01
CA GLU A 1027 -120.64 -67.42 -35.60
C GLU A 1027 -120.69 -67.71 -37.12
N LEU A 1028 -119.60 -67.46 -37.86
CA LEU A 1028 -119.45 -67.86 -39.26
C LEU A 1028 -119.47 -69.38 -39.43
N SER A 1029 -118.80 -70.13 -38.54
CA SER A 1029 -118.79 -71.59 -38.56
C SER A 1029 -120.18 -72.15 -38.26
N ARG A 1030 -120.94 -71.49 -37.37
CA ARG A 1030 -122.34 -71.82 -37.06
C ARG A 1030 -123.27 -71.51 -38.23
N ALA A 1031 -123.09 -70.38 -38.91
CA ALA A 1031 -123.83 -70.03 -40.12
C ALA A 1031 -123.52 -70.97 -41.30
N ILE A 1032 -122.26 -71.40 -41.44
CA ILE A 1032 -121.85 -72.40 -42.45
C ILE A 1032 -122.44 -73.78 -42.14
N ALA A 1033 -122.53 -74.16 -40.86
CA ALA A 1033 -123.19 -75.41 -40.44
C ALA A 1033 -124.71 -75.38 -40.69
N GLU A 1034 -125.38 -74.25 -40.46
CA GLU A 1034 -126.80 -74.06 -40.77
C GLU A 1034 -127.08 -74.04 -42.28
N TYR A 1035 -126.14 -73.53 -43.10
CA TYR A 1035 -126.28 -73.51 -44.56
C TYR A 1035 -126.07 -74.90 -45.21
N LYS A 1036 -125.23 -75.76 -44.60
CA LYS A 1036 -125.01 -77.14 -45.07
C LYS A 1036 -126.13 -78.12 -44.69
N GLY A 1037 -127.05 -77.74 -43.81
CA GLY A 1037 -128.22 -78.56 -43.43
C GLY A 1037 -129.46 -78.45 -44.33
N LYS A 1038 -129.39 -77.72 -45.47
CA LYS A 1038 -130.54 -77.43 -46.35
C LYS A 1038 -130.37 -77.78 -47.84
N LYS A 1039 -129.50 -78.73 -48.19
CA LYS A 1039 -129.52 -79.32 -49.54
C LYS A 1039 -129.31 -80.82 -49.52
#